data_AF-A0A2W7G5H3-F1
#
_entry.id   AF-A0A2W7G5H3-F1
#
_cell.length_a   1.000
_cell.length_b   1.000
_cell.length_c   1.000
_cell.angle_alpha   90.00
_cell.angle_beta   90.00
_cell.angle_gamma   90.00
#
_symmetry.space_group_name_H-M   'P 1'
#
loop_
_entity.id
_entity.type
_entity.pdbx_description
1 polymer ?
#
loop_
_entity_poly.entity_id
_entity_poly.type
_entity_poly.pdbx_seq_one_letter_code
_entity_poly.pdbx_strand_id
1 'polypeptide(L)'
;MKKSKRIILSMISLSSFFIAPVILSSCETKNKKIADLLNNENENTSYHLKKNKDEDIKIKETTINKSPIKEQTNTSSNSRKNNEIDSNNIPKTKENETPLKINNHSNTYSSPKTKNELEKPNIVSSEKSTNELNKIEEKIESNSTKIEIKDEETFKIHMSDEEINNFYPIQNVSSLQPTSLSFDQVKDRIINQMYASNYYEHPNFILENKTVSLNKKIEDNEKIQLKLLDTKTKKAIENVRWFQRIRYPHDLILEEDKDSSQALIKLSKNGIIEKKKTPEANKNDVVEVWAEHQGYLYRTMVKIGGEDTIRETYEQQQARNKAKEIVKDWMHLPLLQKIIKAHDWIIENIQYHDTKDIWKDQSAYSALVDLKAICTGYAKAFKMLMDELGIPSSIITGSMDQSLYPNYHTRHAWNLVELDGEWYHVDTTTDHIIYQTNKRKKNNKISHKFFLMHDKDFGKGNSYFNYFEKRMGQRFRNFKHLEDGSFVRNKEEAFAQFERLYGVQDNEQLPKWLDLYGDEKLFEEIKNEFETKGFKPKQAIIVRANDDKTWKMGYRKFRFEFDNEDLKNKSNKEQINFKVEKHAELVLKVIIENKKINDFKLNSSNFIVNKGKINEIKDFESGYLVYLDHFEDFGKNDIKLDIQKFGYKFNSNSNLIQLNVNKHQTPSANLKTIGSNRAILSGVTSGMEYRNNSEEWKEITHDHFEISNLVSGSVSIRYKSNENQLQSDIQKIEMPMADDIDKQIKVYDNKIIGVDSMMEYRLKDTQKWIEIKSNQIDGLKKGTYQFRTKAHNKTLASQIYEILIN
;
A
#
# COMPACT_ATOMS: atom_id res chain seq x y z
N MET A 1 9.27 -18.13 16.59
CA MET A 1 10.09 -17.32 15.65
C MET A 1 9.68 -17.39 14.16
N LYS A 2 8.52 -17.95 13.76
CA LYS A 2 8.08 -18.00 12.32
C LYS A 2 6.99 -16.98 11.91
N LYS A 3 6.43 -16.21 12.85
CA LYS A 3 5.38 -15.20 12.56
C LYS A 3 5.92 -13.76 12.36
N SER A 4 7.10 -13.40 12.87
CA SER A 4 7.62 -12.02 12.79
C SER A 4 8.32 -11.68 11.46
N LYS A 5 8.78 -12.66 10.67
CA LYS A 5 9.50 -12.41 9.41
C LYS A 5 8.60 -12.05 8.21
N ARG A 6 7.29 -12.30 8.26
CA ARG A 6 6.35 -11.94 7.17
C ARG A 6 5.94 -10.46 7.16
N ILE A 7 6.05 -9.78 8.30
CA ILE A 7 5.69 -8.36 8.44
C ILE A 7 6.78 -7.47 7.81
N ILE A 8 8.05 -7.90 7.86
CA ILE A 8 9.19 -7.11 7.39
C ILE A 8 9.36 -7.21 5.86
N LEU A 9 9.13 -8.38 5.24
CA LEU A 9 9.28 -8.54 3.78
C LEU A 9 8.20 -7.81 2.95
N SER A 10 7.03 -7.52 3.52
CA SER A 10 5.94 -6.82 2.83
C SER A 10 6.05 -5.30 2.93
N MET A 11 6.59 -4.76 4.03
CA MET A 11 6.84 -3.32 4.17
C MET A 11 7.90 -2.81 3.17
N ILE A 12 8.88 -3.64 2.79
CA ILE A 12 9.90 -3.26 1.79
C ILE A 12 9.28 -3.11 0.39
N SER A 13 8.17 -3.80 0.09
CA SER A 13 7.48 -3.69 -1.21
C SER A 13 6.67 -2.40 -1.39
N LEU A 14 6.47 -1.62 -0.32
CA LEU A 14 5.68 -0.39 -0.33
C LEU A 14 6.56 0.89 -0.39
N SER A 15 7.87 0.77 -0.20
CA SER A 15 8.80 1.91 -0.15
C SER A 15 9.97 1.86 -1.15
N SER A 16 10.12 0.78 -1.92
CA SER A 16 11.18 0.66 -2.92
C SER A 16 10.70 1.06 -4.32
N PHE A 17 10.97 2.31 -4.71
CA PHE A 17 11.02 2.72 -6.12
C PHE A 17 12.32 2.25 -6.83
N PHE A 18 12.97 1.20 -6.30
CA PHE A 18 14.04 0.49 -6.98
C PHE A 18 13.60 -0.95 -7.27
N ILE A 19 13.31 -1.18 -8.55
CA ILE A 19 13.43 -2.43 -9.32
C ILE A 19 13.58 -3.70 -8.45
N ALA A 20 12.50 -4.09 -7.78
CA ALA A 20 12.26 -5.49 -7.47
C ALA A 20 11.02 -5.88 -8.25
N PRO A 21 11.09 -6.78 -9.24
CA PRO A 21 9.88 -7.31 -9.84
C PRO A 21 9.19 -8.12 -8.74
N VAL A 22 8.17 -7.52 -8.14
CA VAL A 22 7.17 -8.31 -7.45
C VAL A 22 6.51 -9.11 -8.56
N ILE A 23 6.95 -10.36 -8.72
CA ILE A 23 6.22 -11.36 -9.48
C ILE A 23 4.93 -11.59 -8.69
N LEU A 24 3.96 -10.70 -8.90
CA LEU A 24 2.59 -10.91 -8.46
C LEU A 24 2.15 -12.18 -9.16
N SER A 25 1.85 -13.21 -8.35
CA SER A 25 1.49 -14.51 -8.88
C SER A 25 0.28 -14.32 -9.79
N SER A 26 0.46 -14.58 -11.09
CA SER A 26 -0.51 -14.24 -12.13
C SER A 26 -1.88 -14.86 -11.87
N CYS A 27 -2.90 -14.27 -12.48
CA CYS A 27 -4.26 -14.81 -12.48
C CYS A 27 -4.36 -16.24 -13.10
N GLU A 28 -3.30 -16.92 -13.55
CA GLU A 28 -3.43 -18.25 -14.22
C GLU A 28 -3.49 -19.47 -13.29
N THR A 29 -4.04 -20.58 -13.78
CA THR A 29 -3.90 -21.91 -13.18
C THR A 29 -2.44 -22.38 -13.21
N LYS A 30 -2.06 -23.31 -12.30
CA LYS A 30 -0.72 -23.93 -12.22
C LYS A 30 -0.11 -24.16 -13.61
N ASN A 31 0.78 -23.27 -14.02
CA ASN A 31 1.51 -23.40 -15.27
C ASN A 31 2.54 -24.52 -15.04
N LYS A 32 2.29 -25.72 -15.59
CA LYS A 32 3.14 -26.92 -15.38
C LYS A 32 4.62 -26.62 -15.65
N LYS A 33 4.91 -25.78 -16.65
CA LYS A 33 6.28 -25.32 -16.97
C LYS A 33 7.00 -24.56 -15.85
N ILE A 34 6.28 -23.79 -15.02
CA ILE A 34 6.90 -23.05 -13.90
C ILE A 34 7.10 -23.96 -12.69
N ALA A 35 6.21 -24.93 -12.48
CA ALA A 35 6.41 -25.96 -11.45
C ALA A 35 7.61 -26.87 -11.78
N ASP A 36 7.82 -27.18 -13.06
CA ASP A 36 8.97 -27.97 -13.50
C ASP A 36 10.30 -27.18 -13.41
N LEU A 37 10.26 -25.85 -13.58
CA LEU A 37 11.43 -24.98 -13.36
C LEU A 37 11.77 -24.80 -11.87
N LEU A 38 10.76 -24.69 -10.99
CA LEU A 38 10.96 -24.52 -9.55
C LEU A 38 11.32 -25.81 -8.81
N ASN A 39 11.04 -26.98 -9.39
CA ASN A 39 11.38 -28.28 -8.80
C ASN A 39 12.81 -28.76 -9.11
N ASN A 40 13.56 -28.07 -9.98
CA ASN A 40 14.93 -28.45 -10.36
C ASN A 40 16.05 -27.67 -9.65
N GLU A 41 15.74 -26.81 -8.67
CA GLU A 41 16.75 -26.06 -7.89
C GLU A 41 17.02 -26.62 -6.48
N ASN A 42 16.80 -27.91 -6.25
CA ASN A 42 17.27 -28.57 -5.03
C ASN A 42 17.81 -29.96 -5.33
N GLU A 43 19.05 -30.04 -5.77
CA GLU A 43 19.97 -31.12 -5.41
C GLU A 43 21.39 -30.72 -5.79
N ASN A 44 22.23 -30.45 -4.78
CA ASN A 44 23.65 -30.28 -4.97
C ASN A 44 24.38 -31.45 -4.29
N THR A 45 25.30 -32.03 -5.06
CA THR A 45 26.48 -32.82 -4.67
C THR A 45 26.30 -34.29 -4.21
N SER A 46 26.64 -35.21 -5.11
CA SER A 46 27.82 -36.08 -4.88
C SER A 46 28.46 -36.50 -6.21
N TYR A 47 29.74 -36.19 -6.35
CA TYR A 47 30.57 -36.66 -7.45
C TYR A 47 30.92 -38.13 -7.23
N HIS A 48 30.54 -39.01 -8.15
CA HIS A 48 31.24 -40.28 -8.33
C HIS A 48 31.60 -40.48 -9.80
N LEU A 49 32.91 -40.45 -10.05
CA LEU A 49 33.57 -40.91 -11.26
C LEU A 49 33.17 -42.35 -11.58
N LYS A 50 32.63 -42.58 -12.79
CA LYS A 50 32.84 -43.83 -13.52
C LYS A 50 33.22 -43.54 -14.97
N LYS A 51 34.34 -44.15 -15.34
CA LYS A 51 35.06 -44.15 -16.62
C LYS A 51 34.28 -44.89 -17.72
N ASN A 52 34.56 -44.45 -18.96
CA ASN A 52 34.59 -45.20 -20.22
C ASN A 52 33.21 -45.57 -20.81
N LYS A 53 32.95 -45.49 -22.12
CA LYS A 53 33.77 -45.42 -23.34
C LYS A 53 32.82 -45.22 -24.54
N ASP A 54 33.30 -44.59 -25.61
CA ASP A 54 32.99 -44.83 -27.05
C ASP A 54 31.49 -44.71 -27.48
N GLU A 55 31.05 -44.14 -28.61
CA GLU A 55 31.68 -43.82 -29.89
C GLU A 55 30.65 -42.98 -30.71
N ASP A 56 31.20 -42.14 -31.60
CA ASP A 56 30.69 -41.79 -32.93
C ASP A 56 29.42 -40.94 -33.16
N ILE A 57 29.74 -39.66 -33.33
CA ILE A 57 29.23 -38.69 -34.29
C ILE A 57 28.92 -39.33 -35.67
N LYS A 58 27.73 -39.03 -36.22
CA LYS A 58 27.59 -38.72 -37.64
C LYS A 58 26.53 -37.64 -37.88
N ILE A 59 27.06 -36.47 -38.23
CA ILE A 59 26.34 -35.34 -38.79
C ILE A 59 25.94 -35.68 -40.23
N LYS A 60 24.71 -35.35 -40.62
CA LYS A 60 24.42 -34.89 -41.98
C LYS A 60 23.42 -33.73 -41.93
N GLU A 61 23.93 -32.59 -42.41
CA GLU A 61 23.27 -31.42 -42.96
C GLU A 61 22.19 -31.85 -44.00
N THR A 62 21.23 -31.05 -44.48
CA THR A 62 21.29 -29.63 -44.85
C THR A 62 19.88 -29.11 -45.21
N THR A 63 19.63 -27.80 -44.98
CA THR A 63 18.82 -26.84 -45.78
C THR A 63 17.28 -26.89 -45.93
N ILE A 64 16.62 -25.90 -45.30
CA ILE A 64 15.93 -24.72 -45.89
C ILE A 64 15.11 -24.89 -47.20
N ASN A 65 13.78 -24.66 -47.14
CA ASN A 65 13.12 -23.55 -47.86
C ASN A 65 11.62 -23.35 -47.54
N LYS A 66 11.30 -22.10 -47.18
CA LYS A 66 10.20 -21.19 -47.60
C LYS A 66 8.74 -21.69 -47.81
N SER A 67 7.83 -20.89 -47.23
CA SER A 67 6.36 -20.80 -47.32
C SER A 67 5.80 -20.67 -48.77
N PRO A 68 4.45 -20.76 -49.05
CA PRO A 68 3.45 -19.72 -48.68
C PRO A 68 1.93 -20.12 -48.55
N ILE A 69 1.19 -19.30 -47.78
CA ILE A 69 -0.16 -18.67 -47.97
C ILE A 69 -1.28 -19.33 -48.82
N LYS A 70 -2.52 -19.47 -48.25
CA LYS A 70 -3.86 -18.95 -48.70
C LYS A 70 -5.03 -19.66 -47.97
N GLU A 71 -5.91 -18.96 -47.24
CA GLU A 71 -7.20 -18.31 -47.61
C GLU A 71 -8.47 -19.20 -47.63
N GLN A 72 -9.42 -18.84 -46.75
CA GLN A 72 -10.91 -18.90 -46.78
C GLN A 72 -11.69 -20.13 -47.30
N THR A 73 -12.70 -20.57 -46.54
CA THR A 73 -14.15 -20.39 -46.88
C THR A 73 -15.11 -21.01 -45.84
N ASN A 74 -16.28 -20.37 -45.73
CA ASN A 74 -17.46 -20.73 -44.92
C ASN A 74 -18.14 -22.03 -45.39
N THR A 75 -18.90 -22.71 -44.51
CA THR A 75 -20.35 -22.99 -44.71
C THR A 75 -21.00 -23.63 -43.48
N SER A 76 -22.25 -23.25 -43.30
CA SER A 76 -23.27 -23.67 -42.33
C SER A 76 -23.99 -24.97 -42.69
N SER A 77 -24.52 -25.71 -41.70
CA SER A 77 -25.89 -26.28 -41.79
C SER A 77 -26.40 -26.89 -40.48
N ASN A 78 -27.67 -26.58 -40.20
CA ASN A 78 -28.57 -27.11 -39.16
C ASN A 78 -28.85 -28.62 -39.25
N SER A 79 -29.26 -29.25 -38.13
CA SER A 79 -30.51 -30.04 -38.07
C SER A 79 -30.95 -30.37 -36.63
N ARG A 80 -32.24 -30.12 -36.36
CA ARG A 80 -33.03 -30.53 -35.17
C ARG A 80 -33.66 -31.92 -35.37
N LYS A 81 -33.99 -32.63 -34.27
CA LYS A 81 -35.21 -33.44 -33.96
C LYS A 81 -34.92 -34.29 -32.70
N ASN A 82 -35.57 -34.11 -31.54
CA ASN A 82 -36.90 -34.53 -31.05
C ASN A 82 -37.16 -36.05 -30.99
N ASN A 83 -37.48 -36.55 -29.76
CA ASN A 83 -38.54 -37.48 -29.32
C ASN A 83 -38.12 -38.10 -27.95
N GLU A 84 -38.79 -37.79 -26.83
CA GLU A 84 -40.00 -38.41 -26.24
C GLU A 84 -39.85 -39.88 -25.76
N ILE A 85 -39.87 -40.07 -24.42
CA ILE A 85 -40.86 -40.83 -23.61
C ILE A 85 -40.64 -42.36 -23.64
N ASP A 86 -40.30 -42.98 -22.50
CA ASP A 86 -41.25 -43.83 -21.75
C ASP A 86 -40.70 -44.39 -20.43
N SER A 87 -41.65 -44.87 -19.61
CA SER A 87 -41.56 -45.17 -18.19
C SER A 87 -41.75 -46.66 -17.85
N ASN A 88 -41.35 -47.02 -16.61
CA ASN A 88 -41.92 -48.06 -15.72
C ASN A 88 -41.37 -49.50 -15.60
N ASN A 89 -41.22 -49.88 -14.30
CA ASN A 89 -41.49 -51.17 -13.62
C ASN A 89 -40.37 -52.21 -13.32
N ILE A 90 -39.86 -52.21 -12.05
CA ILE A 90 -40.16 -53.08 -10.87
C ILE A 90 -40.86 -54.46 -11.16
N PRO A 91 -40.71 -55.61 -10.40
CA PRO A 91 -40.45 -55.80 -8.94
C PRO A 91 -39.62 -57.02 -8.43
N LYS A 92 -39.48 -57.08 -7.08
CA LYS A 92 -39.54 -58.23 -6.10
C LYS A 92 -38.27 -58.36 -5.23
N THR A 93 -38.26 -58.59 -3.90
CA THR A 93 -39.26 -58.94 -2.86
C THR A 93 -38.64 -58.91 -1.44
N LYS A 94 -39.43 -58.50 -0.42
CA LYS A 94 -39.63 -59.01 0.98
C LYS A 94 -38.44 -59.20 1.96
N GLU A 95 -38.52 -59.01 3.29
CA GLU A 95 -39.61 -59.07 4.29
C GLU A 95 -39.21 -58.38 5.64
N ASN A 96 -40.17 -57.75 6.33
CA ASN A 96 -40.50 -57.57 7.79
C ASN A 96 -39.40 -57.64 8.89
N GLU A 97 -39.42 -56.99 10.07
CA GLU A 97 -40.33 -56.16 10.89
C GLU A 97 -39.49 -55.59 12.08
N THR A 98 -39.80 -54.40 12.60
CA THR A 98 -39.33 -53.79 13.89
C THR A 98 -40.17 -54.31 15.09
N PRO A 99 -39.86 -54.15 16.43
CA PRO A 99 -39.38 -52.92 17.11
C PRO A 99 -38.68 -53.03 18.54
N LEU A 100 -38.44 -51.86 19.19
CA LEU A 100 -38.39 -51.55 20.65
C LEU A 100 -37.13 -51.75 21.58
N LYS A 101 -36.69 -50.60 22.15
CA LYS A 101 -36.28 -50.21 23.54
C LYS A 101 -35.52 -51.15 24.54
N ILE A 102 -34.41 -50.58 25.09
CA ILE A 102 -33.93 -50.45 26.51
C ILE A 102 -33.34 -51.68 27.28
N ASN A 103 -32.17 -51.43 27.92
CA ASN A 103 -31.47 -52.11 29.07
C ASN A 103 -30.83 -53.50 28.81
N ASN A 104 -29.73 -53.97 29.43
CA ASN A 104 -28.86 -53.51 30.54
C ASN A 104 -27.59 -54.43 30.64
N HIS A 105 -26.55 -53.95 31.35
CA HIS A 105 -25.56 -54.71 32.17
C HIS A 105 -24.57 -55.71 31.48
N SER A 106 -23.32 -55.92 31.91
CA SER A 106 -22.50 -55.46 33.06
C SER A 106 -21.07 -56.03 32.99
N ASN A 107 -20.14 -55.35 33.68
CA ASN A 107 -18.97 -55.85 34.44
C ASN A 107 -17.70 -56.37 33.74
N THR A 108 -16.56 -55.72 34.03
CA THR A 108 -15.48 -56.20 34.95
C THR A 108 -14.40 -55.10 35.09
N TYR A 109 -14.22 -54.49 36.28
CA TYR A 109 -13.15 -54.71 37.29
C TYR A 109 -11.71 -54.62 36.71
N SER A 110 -10.72 -53.90 37.26
CA SER A 110 -10.48 -53.40 38.63
C SER A 110 -9.20 -52.53 38.66
N SER A 111 -9.19 -51.46 39.49
CA SER A 111 -7.96 -50.86 40.06
C SER A 111 -7.63 -51.51 41.42
N PRO A 112 -6.43 -51.26 42.02
CA PRO A 112 -6.43 -50.46 43.27
C PRO A 112 -5.13 -49.62 43.52
N LYS A 113 -5.22 -48.33 43.93
CA LYS A 113 -5.23 -47.71 45.31
C LYS A 113 -3.82 -47.23 45.74
N THR A 114 -3.53 -46.16 46.52
CA THR A 114 -4.21 -45.08 47.32
C THR A 114 -3.08 -44.16 47.88
N LYS A 115 -3.22 -42.88 48.33
CA LYS A 115 -3.91 -42.29 49.52
C LYS A 115 -3.79 -40.73 49.50
N ASN A 116 -4.87 -39.96 49.74
CA ASN A 116 -5.27 -39.13 50.93
C ASN A 116 -4.96 -37.62 50.72
N GLU A 117 -5.73 -36.60 51.10
CA GLU A 117 -6.86 -36.35 52.05
C GLU A 117 -7.50 -34.99 51.65
N LEU A 118 -8.82 -34.86 51.40
CA LEU A 118 -9.95 -34.43 52.28
C LEU A 118 -10.30 -32.91 52.28
N GLU A 119 -11.61 -32.63 52.41
CA GLU A 119 -12.41 -31.50 51.89
C GLU A 119 -12.85 -30.41 52.92
N LYS A 120 -13.20 -29.22 52.39
CA LYS A 120 -14.38 -28.32 52.68
C LYS A 120 -14.50 -27.66 54.09
N PRO A 121 -15.44 -26.70 54.37
CA PRO A 121 -16.62 -26.20 53.59
C PRO A 121 -16.90 -24.66 53.60
N ASN A 122 -17.93 -24.25 52.84
CA ASN A 122 -18.66 -22.96 52.90
C ASN A 122 -19.85 -23.01 53.88
N ILE A 123 -20.13 -21.92 54.62
CA ILE A 123 -21.48 -21.51 55.14
C ILE A 123 -21.57 -19.96 55.18
N VAL A 124 -22.76 -19.43 54.88
CA VAL A 124 -23.19 -18.01 54.86
C VAL A 124 -24.21 -17.73 55.98
N SER A 125 -24.13 -16.55 56.64
CA SER A 125 -25.24 -15.61 57.02
C SER A 125 -24.78 -14.61 58.12
N SER A 126 -24.62 -13.30 57.82
CA SER A 126 -25.53 -12.14 57.99
C SER A 126 -25.64 -11.52 59.41
N GLU A 127 -25.19 -10.26 59.61
CA GLU A 127 -26.00 -9.09 60.06
C GLU A 127 -25.17 -7.84 60.47
N LYS A 128 -25.75 -6.67 60.17
CA LYS A 128 -25.65 -5.33 60.81
C LYS A 128 -24.41 -4.41 60.62
N SER A 129 -24.58 -3.54 59.63
CA SER A 129 -24.63 -2.06 59.68
C SER A 129 -23.91 -1.23 60.76
N THR A 130 -23.33 -0.14 60.23
CA THR A 130 -23.23 1.25 60.72
C THR A 130 -21.89 1.74 61.27
N ASN A 131 -21.50 2.88 60.66
CA ASN A 131 -20.61 3.93 61.12
C ASN A 131 -19.11 3.68 61.02
N GLU A 132 -18.53 4.06 59.87
CA GLU A 132 -17.64 5.23 59.79
C GLU A 132 -17.31 5.56 58.32
N LEU A 133 -18.32 6.04 57.61
CA LEU A 133 -18.14 6.93 56.46
C LEU A 133 -18.24 8.35 57.01
N ASN A 134 -17.09 9.00 57.21
CA ASN A 134 -16.92 10.46 57.16
C ASN A 134 -15.47 10.82 57.52
N LYS A 135 -14.52 10.49 56.65
CA LYS A 135 -13.21 11.18 56.61
C LYS A 135 -12.34 10.87 55.39
N ILE A 136 -12.90 10.72 54.20
CA ILE A 136 -12.09 10.75 52.96
C ILE A 136 -12.90 11.43 51.84
N GLU A 137 -13.15 12.73 52.00
CA GLU A 137 -13.41 13.64 50.89
C GLU A 137 -12.38 14.77 50.98
N GLU A 138 -11.16 14.46 50.56
CA GLU A 138 -10.25 15.40 49.91
C GLU A 138 -9.06 14.61 49.36
N LYS A 139 -8.81 14.79 48.05
CA LYS A 139 -7.74 14.19 47.23
C LYS A 139 -8.01 12.82 46.61
N ILE A 140 -8.82 12.82 45.54
CA ILE A 140 -8.60 11.91 44.41
C ILE A 140 -8.61 12.77 43.13
N GLU A 141 -7.47 13.36 42.84
CA GLU A 141 -7.02 13.66 41.48
C GLU A 141 -5.66 12.96 41.34
N SER A 142 -5.42 12.35 40.18
CA SER A 142 -4.26 11.53 39.80
C SER A 142 -4.21 10.09 40.34
N ASN A 143 -4.64 9.13 39.51
CA ASN A 143 -3.88 7.91 39.19
C ASN A 143 -4.66 7.03 38.19
N SER A 144 -4.44 7.24 36.89
CA SER A 144 -4.67 6.21 35.88
C SER A 144 -3.35 5.45 35.67
N THR A 145 -3.32 4.23 36.18
CA THR A 145 -2.24 3.26 36.08
C THR A 145 -1.89 2.96 34.62
N LYS A 146 -0.73 3.47 34.17
CA LYS A 146 0.01 2.90 33.04
C LYS A 146 0.58 1.55 33.50
N ILE A 147 0.24 0.50 32.76
CA ILE A 147 0.96 -0.76 32.83
C ILE A 147 2.31 -0.49 32.16
N GLU A 148 3.34 -0.26 32.99
CA GLU A 148 4.73 -0.26 32.55
C GLU A 148 5.12 -1.68 32.17
N ILE A 149 5.40 -1.86 30.88
CA ILE A 149 6.21 -2.98 30.41
C ILE A 149 7.59 -2.74 31.02
N LYS A 150 8.07 -3.68 31.84
CA LYS A 150 9.44 -3.69 32.33
C LYS A 150 10.37 -3.78 31.13
N ASP A 151 10.92 -2.65 30.72
CA ASP A 151 12.09 -2.59 29.86
C ASP A 151 13.26 -3.28 30.57
N GLU A 152 14.00 -4.10 29.83
CA GLU A 152 15.29 -4.62 30.27
C GLU A 152 16.20 -3.43 30.62
N GLU A 153 16.64 -3.36 31.88
CA GLU A 153 17.65 -2.40 32.32
C GLU A 153 18.97 -2.66 31.57
N THR A 154 19.14 -2.01 30.42
CA THR A 154 20.47 -1.82 29.83
C THR A 154 21.22 -0.85 30.73
N PHE A 155 22.26 -1.32 31.42
CA PHE A 155 23.26 -0.47 32.09
C PHE A 155 23.81 0.54 31.07
N LYS A 156 23.32 1.78 31.09
CA LYS A 156 23.91 2.86 30.31
C LYS A 156 25.23 3.25 30.98
N ILE A 157 26.34 3.09 30.27
CA ILE A 157 27.64 3.58 30.75
C ILE A 157 27.57 5.11 30.74
N HIS A 158 27.39 5.73 31.90
CA HIS A 158 27.46 7.18 32.06
C HIS A 158 28.93 7.61 32.15
N MET A 159 29.57 7.74 30.99
CA MET A 159 30.85 8.44 30.87
C MET A 159 30.59 9.93 30.63
N SER A 160 31.34 10.80 31.31
CA SER A 160 31.38 12.23 30.99
C SER A 160 31.94 12.47 29.57
N ASP A 161 31.65 13.63 28.98
CA ASP A 161 32.21 14.01 27.67
C ASP A 161 33.74 13.98 27.65
N GLU A 162 34.38 14.29 28.77
CA GLU A 162 35.84 14.29 28.92
C GLU A 162 36.39 12.86 28.97
N GLU A 163 35.75 11.96 29.72
CA GLU A 163 36.10 10.53 29.75
C GLU A 163 35.89 9.87 28.38
N ILE A 164 34.81 10.24 27.68
CA ILE A 164 34.53 9.80 26.31
C ILE A 164 35.64 10.26 25.35
N ASN A 165 36.01 11.53 25.40
CA ASN A 165 37.05 12.07 24.53
C ASN A 165 38.42 11.42 24.80
N ASN A 166 38.69 11.01 26.05
CA ASN A 166 39.88 10.25 26.43
C ASN A 166 39.77 8.73 26.20
N PHE A 167 38.58 8.23 25.87
CA PHE A 167 38.33 6.82 25.59
C PHE A 167 38.66 6.46 24.15
N TYR A 168 38.24 7.32 23.21
CA TYR A 168 38.42 7.08 21.78
C TYR A 168 39.80 7.52 21.29
N PRO A 169 40.42 6.76 20.38
CA PRO A 169 41.71 7.13 19.81
C PRO A 169 41.61 8.40 18.95
N ILE A 170 42.68 9.18 18.92
CA ILE A 170 42.83 10.29 17.97
C ILE A 170 42.97 9.70 16.57
N GLN A 171 42.03 9.99 15.69
CA GLN A 171 42.06 9.54 14.30
C GLN A 171 43.01 10.42 13.48
N ASN A 172 44.19 9.88 13.16
CA ASN A 172 45.16 10.52 12.28
C ASN A 172 44.89 10.13 10.83
N VAL A 173 44.64 11.13 9.98
CA VAL A 173 44.64 10.95 8.53
C VAL A 173 46.08 11.02 8.07
N SER A 174 46.63 9.91 7.57
CA SER A 174 47.97 9.89 6.97
C SER A 174 48.08 11.01 5.93
N SER A 175 49.21 11.71 5.92
CA SER A 175 49.46 12.66 4.84
C SER A 175 49.47 11.91 3.51
N LEU A 176 48.96 12.55 2.46
CA LEU A 176 48.96 11.98 1.12
C LEU A 176 50.42 11.72 0.71
N GLN A 177 50.75 10.47 0.39
CA GLN A 177 52.07 10.06 -0.07
C GLN A 177 51.93 9.52 -1.49
N PRO A 178 51.98 10.39 -2.52
CA PRO A 178 51.78 9.97 -3.90
C PRO A 178 52.84 8.95 -4.32
N THR A 179 52.38 7.84 -4.88
CA THR A 179 53.25 6.81 -5.47
C THR A 179 52.72 6.39 -6.84
N SER A 180 53.58 5.81 -7.67
CA SER A 180 53.17 5.21 -8.95
C SER A 180 53.16 3.69 -8.79
N LEU A 181 52.04 3.05 -9.11
CA LEU A 181 51.92 1.59 -9.07
C LEU A 181 52.12 0.99 -10.46
N SER A 182 52.87 -0.11 -10.52
CA SER A 182 52.88 -0.97 -11.69
C SER A 182 51.52 -1.65 -11.88
N PHE A 183 51.23 -2.14 -13.09
CA PHE A 183 50.00 -2.91 -13.36
C PHE A 183 49.86 -4.12 -12.43
N ASP A 184 50.94 -4.88 -12.22
CA ASP A 184 50.92 -6.06 -11.35
C ASP A 184 50.63 -5.69 -9.89
N GLN A 185 51.17 -4.57 -9.40
CA GLN A 185 50.85 -4.08 -8.06
C GLN A 185 49.37 -3.68 -7.92
N VAL A 186 48.78 -3.05 -8.92
CA VAL A 186 47.34 -2.73 -8.93
C VAL A 186 46.51 -4.02 -8.95
N LYS A 187 46.86 -4.95 -9.83
CA LYS A 187 46.20 -6.24 -9.98
C LYS A 187 46.20 -7.04 -8.66
N ASP A 188 47.35 -7.15 -8.01
CA ASP A 188 47.48 -7.87 -6.74
C ASP A 188 46.61 -7.24 -5.65
N ARG A 189 46.57 -5.90 -5.58
CA ARG A 189 45.73 -5.17 -4.62
C ARG A 189 44.24 -5.36 -4.88
N ILE A 190 43.80 -5.33 -6.14
CA ILE A 190 42.38 -5.53 -6.52
C ILE A 190 41.91 -6.96 -6.24
N ILE A 191 42.75 -7.96 -6.51
CA ILE A 191 42.40 -9.38 -6.33
C ILE A 191 42.41 -9.79 -4.86
N ASN A 192 43.22 -9.14 -4.02
CA ASN A 192 43.38 -9.48 -2.62
C ASN A 192 42.07 -9.33 -1.80
N GLN A 193 41.50 -10.45 -1.38
CA GLN A 193 40.25 -10.50 -0.60
C GLN A 193 40.46 -10.41 0.91
N MET A 194 41.71 -10.41 1.40
CA MET A 194 42.01 -10.30 2.84
C MET A 194 41.53 -8.94 3.37
N TYR A 195 41.79 -7.87 2.63
CA TYR A 195 41.47 -6.51 3.03
C TYR A 195 40.02 -6.11 2.72
N ALA A 196 39.54 -5.06 3.36
CA ALA A 196 38.31 -4.39 2.94
C ALA A 196 38.53 -3.65 1.61
N SER A 197 37.48 -3.43 0.83
CA SER A 197 37.64 -2.86 -0.51
C SER A 197 38.20 -1.44 -0.54
N ASN A 198 38.01 -0.68 0.53
CA ASN A 198 38.51 0.69 0.66
C ASN A 198 39.86 0.76 1.41
N TYR A 199 40.50 -0.37 1.70
CA TYR A 199 41.75 -0.41 2.45
C TYR A 199 42.88 0.40 1.77
N TYR A 200 42.89 0.41 0.44
CA TYR A 200 43.84 1.18 -0.36
C TYR A 200 43.31 2.56 -0.79
N GLU A 201 42.19 3.04 -0.23
CA GLU A 201 41.64 4.38 -0.52
C GLU A 201 42.28 5.45 0.37
N HIS A 202 42.53 6.63 -0.19
CA HIS A 202 42.86 7.82 0.60
C HIS A 202 41.63 8.72 0.79
N PRO A 203 41.35 9.26 1.99
CA PRO A 203 40.16 10.07 2.29
C PRO A 203 40.11 11.44 1.58
N ASN A 204 41.18 11.84 0.88
CA ASN A 204 41.19 13.06 0.06
C ASN A 204 40.42 12.89 -1.25
N PHE A 205 40.12 11.67 -1.67
CA PHE A 205 39.41 11.40 -2.90
C PHE A 205 38.24 10.44 -2.69
N ILE A 206 37.21 10.53 -3.53
CA ILE A 206 36.04 9.66 -3.50
C ILE A 206 35.47 9.47 -4.90
N LEU A 207 34.98 8.27 -5.24
CA LEU A 207 34.20 8.09 -6.46
C LEU A 207 32.83 8.75 -6.32
N GLU A 208 32.39 9.45 -7.38
CA GLU A 208 31.10 10.13 -7.41
C GLU A 208 29.94 9.17 -7.10
N ASN A 209 30.02 7.94 -7.60
CA ASN A 209 29.01 6.90 -7.41
C ASN A 209 29.65 5.57 -7.00
N LYS A 210 29.21 4.99 -5.86
CA LYS A 210 29.61 3.63 -5.42
C LYS A 210 28.98 2.53 -6.29
N THR A 211 27.88 2.81 -6.99
CA THR A 211 27.23 1.89 -7.94
C THR A 211 26.60 2.67 -9.10
N VAL A 212 26.71 2.12 -10.31
CA VAL A 212 26.16 2.65 -11.57
C VAL A 212 25.40 1.53 -12.29
N SER A 213 24.37 1.84 -13.08
CA SER A 213 23.62 0.84 -13.86
C SER A 213 23.57 1.24 -15.35
N LEU A 214 23.82 0.27 -16.24
CA LEU A 214 23.63 0.40 -17.69
C LEU A 214 22.37 -0.37 -18.08
N ASN A 215 21.26 0.35 -18.29
CA ASN A 215 19.90 -0.20 -18.38
C ASN A 215 19.21 0.06 -19.72
N LYS A 216 19.88 0.67 -20.70
CA LYS A 216 19.34 0.84 -22.05
C LYS A 216 19.70 -0.32 -22.99
N LYS A 217 19.04 -0.38 -24.14
CA LYS A 217 19.42 -1.31 -25.20
C LYS A 217 20.82 -0.96 -25.72
N ILE A 218 21.52 -1.95 -26.28
CA ILE A 218 22.83 -1.71 -26.89
C ILE A 218 22.70 -0.73 -28.07
N GLU A 219 21.60 -0.78 -28.83
CA GLU A 219 21.37 0.13 -29.95
C GLU A 219 21.32 1.62 -29.51
N ASP A 220 20.92 1.87 -28.25
CA ASP A 220 20.83 3.23 -27.71
C ASP A 220 22.20 3.82 -27.31
N ASN A 221 23.28 3.04 -27.40
CA ASN A 221 24.66 3.45 -27.14
C ASN A 221 24.85 4.22 -25.83
N GLU A 222 24.29 3.69 -24.74
CA GLU A 222 24.38 4.30 -23.41
C GLU A 222 25.83 4.38 -22.93
N LYS A 223 26.23 5.59 -22.53
CA LYS A 223 27.57 5.90 -22.02
C LYS A 223 27.46 6.63 -20.70
N ILE A 224 28.20 6.15 -19.70
CA ILE A 224 28.28 6.81 -18.39
C ILE A 224 29.72 7.17 -18.11
N GLN A 225 29.96 8.41 -17.72
CA GLN A 225 31.28 8.94 -17.37
C GLN A 225 31.51 8.78 -15.86
N LEU A 226 32.43 7.92 -15.47
CA LEU A 226 32.85 7.78 -14.07
C LEU A 226 33.78 8.94 -13.68
N LYS A 227 33.71 9.38 -12.42
CA LYS A 227 34.52 10.48 -11.89
C LYS A 227 35.04 10.16 -10.50
N LEU A 228 36.34 10.37 -10.31
CA LEU A 228 36.96 10.49 -9.00
C LEU A 228 36.98 11.97 -8.63
N LEU A 229 36.58 12.31 -7.40
CA LEU A 229 36.44 13.69 -6.93
C LEU A 229 37.38 13.95 -5.75
N ASP A 230 37.95 15.14 -5.68
CA ASP A 230 38.59 15.65 -4.46
C ASP A 230 37.52 15.90 -3.38
N THR A 231 37.69 15.35 -2.19
CA THR A 231 36.65 15.40 -1.14
C THR A 231 36.43 16.79 -0.57
N LYS A 232 37.42 17.69 -0.65
CA LYS A 232 37.34 19.07 -0.15
C LYS A 232 36.74 20.02 -1.19
N THR A 233 37.27 20.00 -2.41
CA THR A 233 36.87 20.93 -3.48
C THR A 233 35.69 20.43 -4.31
N LYS A 234 35.37 19.12 -4.22
CA LYS A 234 34.37 18.42 -5.05
C LYS A 234 34.65 18.46 -6.56
N LYS A 235 35.86 18.87 -6.97
CA LYS A 235 36.29 18.87 -8.37
C LYS A 235 36.72 17.48 -8.82
N ALA A 236 36.46 17.17 -10.09
CA ALA A 236 36.92 15.93 -10.69
C ALA A 236 38.44 15.91 -10.83
N ILE A 237 39.02 14.76 -10.54
CA ILE A 237 40.45 14.49 -10.68
C ILE A 237 40.75 14.15 -12.14
N GLU A 238 41.73 14.84 -12.70
CA GLU A 238 42.29 14.55 -14.03
C GLU A 238 43.38 13.48 -13.92
N ASN A 239 43.60 12.71 -15.00
CA ASN A 239 44.61 11.64 -15.07
C ASN A 239 44.38 10.47 -14.09
N VAL A 240 43.15 10.00 -14.01
CA VAL A 240 42.79 8.76 -13.29
C VAL A 240 43.05 7.57 -14.22
N ARG A 241 43.76 6.54 -13.74
CA ARG A 241 43.88 5.25 -14.43
C ARG A 241 42.72 4.35 -14.04
N TRP A 242 42.12 3.67 -15.00
CA TRP A 242 40.89 2.90 -14.81
C TRP A 242 41.12 1.42 -15.10
N PHE A 243 40.52 0.57 -14.26
CA PHE A 243 40.63 -0.88 -14.38
C PHE A 243 39.26 -1.51 -14.25
N GLN A 244 39.00 -2.59 -14.98
CA GLN A 244 37.83 -3.44 -14.77
C GLN A 244 38.25 -4.84 -14.33
N ARG A 245 37.50 -5.42 -13.39
CA ARG A 245 37.64 -6.82 -12.97
C ARG A 245 36.49 -7.66 -13.49
N ILE A 246 36.85 -8.75 -14.15
CA ILE A 246 35.96 -9.82 -14.57
C ILE A 246 36.22 -10.98 -13.61
N ARG A 247 35.17 -11.48 -12.93
CA ARG A 247 35.31 -12.52 -11.88
C ARG A 247 35.12 -13.95 -12.39
N TYR A 248 34.46 -14.12 -13.55
CA TYR A 248 34.10 -15.43 -14.09
C TYR A 248 34.46 -15.52 -15.57
N PRO A 249 35.05 -16.63 -16.06
CA PRO A 249 35.37 -17.88 -15.34
C PRO A 249 36.61 -17.80 -14.44
N HIS A 250 37.43 -16.75 -14.59
CA HIS A 250 38.62 -16.49 -13.75
C HIS A 250 38.72 -14.99 -13.44
N ASP A 251 39.45 -14.64 -12.38
CA ASP A 251 39.76 -13.24 -12.05
C ASP A 251 40.71 -12.63 -13.10
N LEU A 252 40.16 -11.77 -13.96
CA LEU A 252 40.88 -11.03 -14.98
C LEU A 252 40.76 -9.53 -14.73
N ILE A 253 41.90 -8.84 -14.66
CA ILE A 253 41.98 -7.38 -14.58
C ILE A 253 42.38 -6.83 -15.94
N LEU A 254 41.63 -5.86 -16.44
CA LEU A 254 41.91 -5.16 -17.69
C LEU A 254 42.10 -3.67 -17.38
N GLU A 255 43.14 -3.07 -17.96
CA GLU A 255 43.29 -1.61 -17.99
C GLU A 255 42.25 -0.98 -18.93
N GLU A 256 42.06 0.33 -18.78
CA GLU A 256 41.42 1.20 -19.77
C GLU A 256 41.82 0.88 -21.23
N ASP A 257 40.85 1.00 -22.14
CA ASP A 257 40.97 0.69 -23.57
C ASP A 257 41.42 -0.76 -23.90
N LYS A 258 41.64 -1.62 -22.89
CA LYS A 258 41.83 -3.07 -23.09
C LYS A 258 40.49 -3.77 -23.10
N ASP A 259 40.41 -4.79 -23.94
CA ASP A 259 39.18 -5.52 -24.18
C ASP A 259 39.39 -7.04 -24.07
N SER A 260 38.33 -7.75 -23.75
CA SER A 260 38.28 -9.21 -23.66
C SER A 260 36.94 -9.72 -24.18
N SER A 261 36.91 -10.93 -24.75
CA SER A 261 35.65 -11.59 -25.12
C SER A 261 34.74 -11.82 -23.91
N GLN A 262 35.29 -11.84 -22.70
CA GLN A 262 34.57 -12.02 -21.44
C GLN A 262 34.11 -10.70 -20.80
N ALA A 263 34.55 -9.55 -21.31
CA ALA A 263 34.16 -8.25 -20.77
C ALA A 263 32.69 -7.93 -21.08
N LEU A 264 31.94 -7.47 -20.08
CA LEU A 264 30.54 -7.04 -20.24
C LEU A 264 30.43 -5.56 -20.61
N ILE A 265 31.49 -4.79 -20.37
CA ILE A 265 31.59 -3.37 -20.69
C ILE A 265 32.88 -3.06 -21.45
N LYS A 266 32.84 -1.99 -22.23
CA LYS A 266 34.02 -1.25 -22.66
C LYS A 266 34.30 -0.16 -21.62
N LEU A 267 35.56 0.01 -21.25
CA LEU A 267 36.01 1.03 -20.31
C LEU A 267 37.11 1.84 -20.99
N SER A 268 36.90 3.14 -21.13
CA SER A 268 37.86 4.05 -21.78
C SER A 268 38.83 4.70 -20.80
N LYS A 269 39.95 5.25 -21.32
CA LYS A 269 40.91 6.07 -20.56
C LYS A 269 40.30 7.22 -19.77
N ASN A 270 39.25 7.84 -20.32
CA ASN A 270 38.62 8.95 -19.64
C ASN A 270 37.67 8.48 -18.54
N GLY A 271 37.41 7.18 -18.38
CA GLY A 271 36.45 6.64 -17.40
C GLY A 271 35.02 6.49 -17.95
N ILE A 272 34.84 6.57 -19.28
CA ILE A 272 33.54 6.26 -19.91
C ILE A 272 33.36 4.75 -19.96
N ILE A 273 32.22 4.28 -19.49
CA ILE A 273 31.75 2.90 -19.61
C ILE A 273 30.61 2.78 -20.63
N GLU A 274 30.65 1.72 -21.44
CA GLU A 274 29.64 1.37 -22.46
C GLU A 274 29.37 -0.13 -22.41
N LYS A 275 28.13 -0.56 -22.63
CA LYS A 275 27.76 -1.98 -22.62
C LYS A 275 28.29 -2.73 -23.85
N LYS A 276 28.76 -3.97 -23.69
CA LYS A 276 29.32 -4.79 -24.78
C LYS A 276 28.43 -5.97 -25.25
N LYS A 277 27.59 -6.56 -24.38
CA LYS A 277 26.82 -7.79 -24.70
C LYS A 277 25.37 -7.77 -24.16
N THR A 278 24.38 -8.19 -24.97
CA THR A 278 23.06 -8.74 -24.57
C THR A 278 22.41 -9.41 -25.79
N PRO A 279 22.05 -10.72 -25.72
CA PRO A 279 20.79 -11.13 -25.08
C PRO A 279 20.91 -12.05 -23.84
N GLU A 280 22.12 -12.39 -23.38
CA GLU A 280 22.35 -13.39 -22.32
C GLU A 280 22.83 -12.82 -20.98
N ALA A 281 22.82 -11.49 -20.80
CA ALA A 281 23.25 -10.91 -19.53
C ALA A 281 22.28 -11.33 -18.43
N ASN A 282 22.79 -12.03 -17.41
CA ASN A 282 21.96 -12.50 -16.31
C ASN A 282 21.47 -11.29 -15.51
N LYS A 283 20.31 -11.43 -14.87
CA LYS A 283 19.70 -10.39 -14.01
C LYS A 283 20.64 -9.80 -12.93
N ASN A 284 21.73 -10.50 -12.62
CA ASN A 284 22.70 -10.16 -11.58
C ASN A 284 24.11 -9.89 -12.12
N ASP A 285 24.28 -9.63 -13.42
CA ASP A 285 25.59 -9.31 -13.97
C ASP A 285 26.08 -7.95 -13.43
N VAL A 286 27.22 -8.00 -12.75
CA VAL A 286 27.88 -6.82 -12.17
C VAL A 286 29.37 -6.85 -12.50
N VAL A 287 29.89 -5.74 -12.99
CA VAL A 287 31.32 -5.52 -13.24
C VAL A 287 31.89 -4.64 -12.14
N GLU A 288 33.06 -5.00 -11.60
CA GLU A 288 33.78 -4.11 -10.68
C GLU A 288 34.71 -3.21 -11.50
N VAL A 289 34.62 -1.90 -11.29
CA VAL A 289 35.50 -0.91 -11.91
C VAL A 289 36.27 -0.19 -10.82
N TRP A 290 37.56 0.04 -11.07
CA TRP A 290 38.50 0.64 -10.14
C TRP A 290 39.17 1.86 -10.75
N ALA A 291 39.29 2.92 -9.94
CA ALA A 291 40.11 4.09 -10.25
C ALA A 291 41.41 4.03 -9.45
N GLU A 292 42.54 4.24 -10.10
CA GLU A 292 43.84 4.47 -9.47
C GLU A 292 44.23 5.94 -9.60
N HIS A 293 44.61 6.54 -8.48
CA HIS A 293 45.20 7.87 -8.45
C HIS A 293 46.24 7.95 -7.34
N GLN A 294 47.47 8.33 -7.71
CA GLN A 294 48.59 8.53 -6.78
C GLN A 294 48.91 7.30 -5.90
N GLY A 295 48.62 6.10 -6.41
CA GLY A 295 48.86 4.82 -5.73
C GLY A 295 47.74 4.37 -4.79
N TYR A 296 46.60 5.05 -4.81
CA TYR A 296 45.38 4.69 -4.09
C TYR A 296 44.32 4.15 -5.05
N LEU A 297 43.51 3.21 -4.58
CA LEU A 297 42.54 2.47 -5.40
C LEU A 297 41.12 2.63 -4.88
N TYR A 298 40.19 3.03 -5.75
CA TYR A 298 38.79 3.30 -5.42
C TYR A 298 37.87 2.41 -6.23
N ARG A 299 36.86 1.79 -5.61
CA ARG A 299 35.97 0.83 -6.27
C ARG A 299 34.56 1.36 -6.53
N THR A 300 34.00 1.05 -7.70
CA THR A 300 32.57 1.17 -8.01
C THR A 300 32.04 -0.11 -8.67
N MET A 301 30.74 -0.36 -8.52
CA MET A 301 30.04 -1.51 -9.10
C MET A 301 29.17 -1.07 -10.28
N VAL A 302 29.31 -1.72 -11.43
CA VAL A 302 28.50 -1.45 -12.63
C VAL A 302 27.52 -2.60 -12.85
N LYS A 303 26.22 -2.35 -12.64
CA LYS A 303 25.15 -3.31 -12.91
C LYS A 303 24.77 -3.29 -14.39
N ILE A 304 24.64 -4.46 -15.01
CA ILE A 304 24.33 -4.61 -16.43
C ILE A 304 22.88 -5.11 -16.58
N GLY A 305 22.00 -4.29 -17.17
CA GLY A 305 20.60 -4.66 -17.38
C GLY A 305 20.42 -5.72 -18.46
N GLY A 306 19.67 -6.79 -18.15
CA GLY A 306 19.22 -7.80 -19.12
C GLY A 306 18.04 -7.32 -19.98
N GLU A 307 17.65 -8.10 -20.99
CA GLU A 307 16.57 -7.75 -21.94
C GLU A 307 15.23 -7.51 -21.24
N ASP A 308 14.86 -8.34 -20.27
CA ASP A 308 13.64 -8.18 -19.48
C ASP A 308 13.64 -6.87 -18.69
N THR A 309 14.75 -6.54 -18.01
CA THR A 309 14.89 -5.29 -17.24
C THR A 309 14.75 -4.07 -18.15
N ILE A 310 15.34 -4.14 -19.35
CA ILE A 310 15.24 -3.06 -20.34
C ILE A 310 13.79 -2.90 -20.82
N ARG A 311 13.11 -4.01 -21.17
CA ARG A 311 11.69 -3.98 -21.57
C ARG A 311 10.82 -3.41 -20.46
N GLU A 312 10.94 -3.90 -19.23
CA GLU A 312 10.16 -3.43 -18.08
C GLU A 312 10.37 -1.93 -17.84
N THR A 313 11.62 -1.46 -17.89
CA THR A 313 11.95 -0.04 -17.73
C THR A 313 11.32 0.81 -18.83
N TYR A 314 11.40 0.36 -20.08
CA TYR A 314 10.78 1.03 -21.22
C TYR A 314 9.26 1.08 -21.08
N GLU A 315 8.62 -0.07 -20.86
CA GLU A 315 7.17 -0.17 -20.70
C GLU A 315 6.66 0.70 -19.55
N GLN A 316 7.35 0.68 -18.41
CA GLN A 316 7.00 1.50 -17.27
C GLN A 316 7.12 2.99 -17.57
N GLN A 317 8.16 3.41 -18.30
CA GLN A 317 8.32 4.81 -18.71
C GLN A 317 7.23 5.26 -19.69
N GLN A 318 6.90 4.43 -20.69
CA GLN A 318 5.85 4.74 -21.67
C GLN A 318 4.46 4.78 -21.00
N ALA A 319 4.16 3.80 -20.14
CA ALA A 319 2.93 3.78 -19.37
C ALA A 319 2.81 5.04 -18.49
N ARG A 320 3.90 5.45 -17.84
CA ARG A 320 3.91 6.66 -17.01
C ARG A 320 3.71 7.94 -17.84
N ASN A 321 4.35 8.04 -18.99
CA ASN A 321 4.13 9.17 -19.91
C ASN A 321 2.67 9.24 -20.35
N LYS A 322 2.07 8.08 -20.66
CA LYS A 322 0.66 8.02 -21.05
C LYS A 322 -0.27 8.36 -19.88
N ALA A 323 0.03 7.88 -18.67
CA ALA A 323 -0.70 8.26 -17.46
C ALA A 323 -0.71 9.78 -17.25
N LYS A 324 0.44 10.45 -17.40
CA LYS A 324 0.55 11.92 -17.30
C LYS A 324 -0.30 12.64 -18.33
N GLU A 325 -0.35 12.15 -19.56
CA GLU A 325 -1.22 12.69 -20.61
C GLU A 325 -2.70 12.57 -20.22
N ILE A 326 -3.11 11.38 -19.76
CA ILE A 326 -4.50 11.09 -19.39
C ILE A 326 -4.97 11.97 -18.22
N VAL A 327 -4.18 12.09 -17.16
CA VAL A 327 -4.61 12.78 -15.93
C VAL A 327 -4.43 14.29 -15.96
N LYS A 328 -3.80 14.83 -17.01
CA LYS A 328 -3.43 16.25 -17.12
C LYS A 328 -4.61 17.18 -16.81
N ASP A 329 -5.76 16.88 -17.39
CA ASP A 329 -6.97 17.69 -17.26
C ASP A 329 -7.74 17.41 -15.97
N TRP A 330 -7.25 16.53 -15.09
CA TRP A 330 -7.91 16.17 -13.82
C TRP A 330 -7.10 16.64 -12.61
N MET A 331 -5.86 17.11 -12.80
CA MET A 331 -4.98 17.56 -11.72
C MET A 331 -5.61 18.66 -10.85
N HIS A 332 -6.44 19.51 -11.46
CA HIS A 332 -7.12 20.61 -10.80
C HIS A 332 -8.42 20.21 -10.11
N LEU A 333 -8.92 18.98 -10.30
CA LEU A 333 -10.20 18.54 -9.72
C LEU A 333 -10.07 18.25 -8.22
N PRO A 334 -11.18 18.33 -7.45
CA PRO A 334 -11.25 17.83 -6.08
C PRO A 334 -10.96 16.32 -5.99
N LEU A 335 -10.51 15.86 -4.82
CA LEU A 335 -9.96 14.51 -4.61
C LEU A 335 -10.89 13.39 -5.10
N LEU A 336 -12.15 13.39 -4.67
CA LEU A 336 -13.11 12.36 -5.09
C LEU A 336 -13.34 12.35 -6.61
N GLN A 337 -13.41 13.53 -7.24
CA GLN A 337 -13.60 13.66 -8.69
C GLN A 337 -12.40 13.12 -9.48
N LYS A 338 -11.17 13.31 -9.00
CA LYS A 338 -9.98 12.69 -9.58
C LYS A 338 -10.08 11.16 -9.64
N ILE A 339 -10.54 10.55 -8.53
CA ILE A 339 -10.69 9.10 -8.42
C ILE A 339 -11.78 8.59 -9.37
N ILE A 340 -12.94 9.27 -9.42
CA ILE A 340 -14.05 8.94 -10.32
C ILE A 340 -13.61 9.03 -11.79
N LYS A 341 -12.96 10.13 -12.19
CA LYS A 341 -12.49 10.31 -13.58
C LYS A 341 -11.51 9.23 -14.01
N ALA A 342 -10.55 8.87 -13.16
CA ALA A 342 -9.59 7.82 -13.46
C ALA A 342 -10.24 6.43 -13.58
N HIS A 343 -11.20 6.13 -12.70
CA HIS A 343 -11.99 4.91 -12.75
C HIS A 343 -12.80 4.80 -14.05
N ASP A 344 -13.57 5.84 -14.37
CA ASP A 344 -14.45 5.88 -15.53
C ASP A 344 -13.65 5.79 -16.84
N TRP A 345 -12.55 6.53 -16.91
CA TRP A 345 -11.67 6.47 -18.09
C TRP A 345 -11.15 5.06 -18.35
N ILE A 346 -10.72 4.32 -17.31
CA ILE A 346 -10.26 2.94 -17.47
C ILE A 346 -11.38 2.04 -18.01
N ILE A 347 -12.59 2.18 -17.47
CA ILE A 347 -13.75 1.35 -17.89
C ILE A 347 -14.12 1.62 -19.34
N GLU A 348 -14.03 2.87 -19.79
CA GLU A 348 -14.45 3.23 -21.15
C GLU A 348 -13.39 2.91 -22.21
N ASN A 349 -12.10 2.97 -21.85
CA ASN A 349 -11.01 2.96 -22.83
C ASN A 349 -10.24 1.64 -22.91
N ILE A 350 -10.25 0.81 -21.86
CA ILE A 350 -9.43 -0.41 -21.82
C ILE A 350 -10.31 -1.63 -22.11
N GLN A 351 -9.87 -2.46 -23.04
CA GLN A 351 -10.52 -3.73 -23.36
C GLN A 351 -9.97 -4.89 -22.50
N TYR A 352 -10.87 -5.73 -22.00
CA TYR A 352 -10.49 -6.96 -21.32
C TYR A 352 -10.00 -7.97 -22.37
N HIS A 353 -8.74 -8.37 -22.28
CA HIS A 353 -8.10 -9.27 -23.22
C HIS A 353 -7.14 -10.19 -22.48
N ASP A 354 -7.43 -11.50 -22.50
CA ASP A 354 -6.59 -12.56 -21.93
C ASP A 354 -5.88 -13.31 -23.06
N THR A 355 -4.59 -13.00 -23.23
CA THR A 355 -3.70 -13.61 -24.22
C THR A 355 -3.12 -14.95 -23.75
N LYS A 356 -3.29 -15.30 -22.46
CA LYS A 356 -2.60 -16.42 -21.77
C LYS A 356 -1.08 -16.30 -21.77
N ASP A 357 -0.55 -15.12 -22.07
CA ASP A 357 0.87 -14.80 -22.04
C ASP A 357 1.12 -13.80 -20.92
N ILE A 358 1.75 -14.29 -19.85
CA ILE A 358 2.03 -13.51 -18.64
C ILE A 358 2.79 -12.20 -18.91
N TRP A 359 3.48 -12.11 -20.05
CA TRP A 359 4.31 -10.97 -20.41
C TRP A 359 3.58 -9.89 -21.22
N LYS A 360 2.34 -10.12 -21.67
CA LYS A 360 1.68 -9.22 -22.65
C LYS A 360 0.55 -8.37 -22.11
N ASP A 361 -0.25 -8.86 -21.17
CA ASP A 361 -1.53 -8.23 -20.79
C ASP A 361 -1.63 -7.89 -19.29
N GLN A 362 -0.50 -7.93 -18.57
CA GLN A 362 -0.44 -7.77 -17.10
C GLN A 362 0.36 -6.56 -16.64
N SER A 363 0.69 -5.61 -17.54
CA SER A 363 1.46 -4.41 -17.23
C SER A 363 0.59 -3.14 -17.30
N ALA A 364 1.05 -2.05 -16.68
CA ALA A 364 0.40 -0.75 -16.88
C ALA A 364 0.52 -0.30 -18.35
N TYR A 365 1.57 -0.75 -19.06
CA TYR A 365 1.76 -0.47 -20.48
C TYR A 365 0.67 -1.11 -21.33
N SER A 366 0.41 -2.42 -21.14
CA SER A 366 -0.64 -3.11 -21.90
C SER A 366 -2.00 -2.46 -21.68
N ALA A 367 -2.26 -1.97 -20.46
CA ALA A 367 -3.50 -1.30 -20.10
C ALA A 367 -3.60 0.14 -20.62
N LEU A 368 -2.60 1.00 -20.41
CA LEU A 368 -2.68 2.44 -20.74
C LEU A 368 -2.26 2.77 -22.18
N VAL A 369 -1.37 1.97 -22.76
CA VAL A 369 -0.80 2.21 -24.10
C VAL A 369 -1.49 1.31 -25.12
N ASP A 370 -1.49 -0.02 -24.91
CA ASP A 370 -2.10 -0.96 -25.85
C ASP A 370 -3.63 -1.06 -25.69
N LEU A 371 -4.17 -0.48 -24.61
CA LEU A 371 -5.60 -0.48 -24.25
C LEU A 371 -6.20 -1.90 -24.13
N LYS A 372 -5.38 -2.90 -23.79
CA LYS A 372 -5.76 -4.32 -23.71
C LYS A 372 -5.05 -5.00 -22.54
N ALA A 373 -5.81 -5.48 -21.56
CA ALA A 373 -5.24 -6.08 -20.36
C ALA A 373 -6.17 -7.09 -19.67
N ILE A 374 -5.62 -7.83 -18.70
CA ILE A 374 -6.39 -8.56 -17.67
C ILE A 374 -6.33 -7.84 -16.31
N CYS A 375 -6.96 -8.43 -15.28
CA CYS A 375 -6.96 -8.05 -13.85
C CYS A 375 -5.74 -7.20 -13.43
N THR A 376 -4.53 -7.75 -13.58
CA THR A 376 -3.27 -7.13 -13.17
C THR A 376 -2.95 -5.84 -13.93
N GLY A 377 -3.17 -5.79 -15.24
CA GLY A 377 -2.91 -4.59 -16.03
C GLY A 377 -3.87 -3.45 -15.68
N TYR A 378 -5.16 -3.75 -15.47
CA TYR A 378 -6.14 -2.78 -14.96
C TYR A 378 -5.73 -2.21 -13.60
N ALA A 379 -5.32 -3.09 -12.66
CA ALA A 379 -4.92 -2.67 -11.33
C ALA A 379 -3.65 -1.80 -11.33
N LYS A 380 -2.67 -2.15 -12.17
CA LYS A 380 -1.45 -1.35 -12.37
C LYS A 380 -1.72 -0.03 -13.07
N ALA A 381 -2.63 0.01 -14.04
CA ALA A 381 -3.06 1.25 -14.69
C ALA A 381 -3.72 2.20 -13.69
N PHE A 382 -4.70 1.73 -12.92
CA PHE A 382 -5.37 2.57 -11.91
C PHE A 382 -4.38 3.09 -10.88
N LYS A 383 -3.51 2.22 -10.34
CA LYS A 383 -2.43 2.62 -9.43
C LYS A 383 -1.52 3.70 -10.03
N MET A 384 -1.17 3.57 -11.31
CA MET A 384 -0.31 4.54 -12.00
C MET A 384 -1.01 5.89 -12.22
N LEU A 385 -2.31 5.90 -12.57
CA LEU A 385 -3.10 7.13 -12.64
C LEU A 385 -3.19 7.81 -11.27
N MET A 386 -3.42 7.03 -10.20
CA MET A 386 -3.45 7.55 -8.82
C MET A 386 -2.10 8.15 -8.42
N ASP A 387 -0.99 7.50 -8.78
CA ASP A 387 0.36 8.01 -8.50
C ASP A 387 0.61 9.37 -9.18
N GLU A 388 0.23 9.52 -10.45
CA GLU A 388 0.36 10.80 -11.16
C GLU A 388 -0.60 11.88 -10.63
N LEU A 389 -1.74 11.49 -10.06
CA LEU A 389 -2.69 12.39 -9.39
C LEU A 389 -2.30 12.75 -7.95
N GLY A 390 -1.25 12.14 -7.40
CA GLY A 390 -0.82 12.32 -6.01
C GLY A 390 -1.73 11.65 -4.98
N ILE A 391 -2.47 10.61 -5.38
CA ILE A 391 -3.46 9.91 -4.56
C ILE A 391 -2.88 8.58 -4.08
N PRO A 392 -2.81 8.32 -2.78
CA PRO A 392 -2.35 7.04 -2.25
C PRO A 392 -3.27 5.90 -2.71
N SER A 393 -2.66 4.90 -3.35
CA SER A 393 -3.33 3.68 -3.78
C SER A 393 -2.41 2.48 -3.54
N SER A 394 -2.99 1.30 -3.41
CA SER A 394 -2.25 0.04 -3.29
C SER A 394 -2.92 -1.03 -4.15
N ILE A 395 -2.13 -1.96 -4.69
CA ILE A 395 -2.65 -3.12 -5.41
C ILE A 395 -2.89 -4.24 -4.39
N ILE A 396 -4.07 -4.84 -4.42
CA ILE A 396 -4.41 -6.03 -3.66
C ILE A 396 -4.53 -7.21 -4.62
N THR A 397 -4.04 -8.36 -4.17
CA THR A 397 -4.25 -9.64 -4.83
C THR A 397 -4.91 -10.62 -3.89
N GLY A 398 -5.76 -11.47 -4.41
CA GLY A 398 -6.34 -12.54 -3.61
C GLY A 398 -7.19 -13.48 -4.44
N SER A 399 -7.84 -14.39 -3.74
CA SER A 399 -8.81 -15.28 -4.33
C SER A 399 -10.21 -14.68 -4.25
N MET A 400 -10.87 -14.56 -5.38
CA MET A 400 -12.28 -14.20 -5.45
C MET A 400 -13.14 -15.41 -5.78
N ASP A 401 -14.34 -15.48 -5.19
CA ASP A 401 -15.29 -16.55 -5.49
C ASP A 401 -15.68 -16.51 -6.98
N GLN A 402 -15.31 -17.54 -7.75
CA GLN A 402 -15.63 -17.67 -9.18
C GLN A 402 -17.13 -17.60 -9.48
N SER A 403 -17.95 -17.93 -8.50
CA SER A 403 -19.39 -17.91 -8.65
C SER A 403 -19.92 -16.45 -8.71
N LEU A 404 -19.18 -15.47 -8.20
CA LEU A 404 -19.45 -14.02 -8.36
C LEU A 404 -19.04 -13.50 -9.75
N TYR A 405 -18.13 -14.21 -10.41
CA TYR A 405 -17.43 -13.76 -11.61
C TYR A 405 -17.37 -14.90 -12.64
N PRO A 406 -18.51 -15.27 -13.26
CA PRO A 406 -18.50 -16.33 -14.26
C PRO A 406 -17.50 -15.98 -15.36
N ASN A 407 -16.57 -16.90 -15.62
CA ASN A 407 -15.42 -16.78 -16.53
C ASN A 407 -14.13 -16.13 -15.99
N TYR A 408 -14.00 -15.94 -14.67
CA TYR A 408 -12.76 -15.46 -14.05
C TYR A 408 -11.93 -16.57 -13.41
N HIS A 409 -10.62 -16.35 -13.37
CA HIS A 409 -9.71 -17.14 -12.57
C HIS A 409 -9.99 -16.93 -11.09
N THR A 410 -9.71 -17.93 -10.24
CA THR A 410 -9.87 -17.78 -8.79
C THR A 410 -8.98 -16.69 -8.22
N ARG A 411 -7.83 -16.39 -8.85
CA ARG A 411 -6.93 -15.30 -8.47
C ARG A 411 -7.29 -14.01 -9.19
N HIS A 412 -7.33 -12.91 -8.45
CA HIS A 412 -7.67 -11.58 -8.95
C HIS A 412 -6.73 -10.50 -8.41
N ALA A 413 -6.63 -9.39 -9.12
CA ALA A 413 -5.87 -8.20 -8.73
C ALA A 413 -6.73 -6.95 -8.92
N TRP A 414 -6.80 -6.10 -7.90
CA TRP A 414 -7.56 -4.85 -7.88
C TRP A 414 -6.87 -3.83 -6.98
N ASN A 415 -7.51 -2.70 -6.67
CA ASN A 415 -6.90 -1.62 -5.91
C ASN A 415 -7.60 -1.34 -4.58
N LEU A 416 -6.82 -0.80 -3.65
CA LEU A 416 -7.28 0.07 -2.58
C LEU A 416 -6.89 1.51 -2.94
N VAL A 417 -7.73 2.48 -2.59
CA VAL A 417 -7.48 3.91 -2.72
C VAL A 417 -7.79 4.61 -1.40
N GLU A 418 -6.97 5.58 -1.03
CA GLU A 418 -7.17 6.38 0.17
C GLU A 418 -7.99 7.63 -0.14
N LEU A 419 -9.05 7.84 0.64
CA LEU A 419 -9.93 9.00 0.60
C LEU A 419 -10.17 9.44 2.04
N ASP A 420 -9.82 10.70 2.36
CA ASP A 420 -9.92 11.28 3.71
C ASP A 420 -9.20 10.48 4.82
N GLY A 421 -8.09 9.83 4.49
CA GLY A 421 -7.32 9.02 5.46
C GLY A 421 -7.86 7.60 5.64
N GLU A 422 -9.01 7.29 5.05
CA GLU A 422 -9.63 5.97 5.04
C GLU A 422 -9.40 5.25 3.69
N TRP A 423 -9.41 3.92 3.72
CA TRP A 423 -9.17 3.09 2.54
C TRP A 423 -10.44 2.46 2.00
N TYR A 424 -10.53 2.39 0.67
CA TYR A 424 -11.66 1.81 -0.04
C TYR A 424 -11.18 0.95 -1.21
N HIS A 425 -11.88 -0.13 -1.53
CA HIS A 425 -11.57 -0.93 -2.71
C HIS A 425 -12.13 -0.30 -3.99
N VAL A 426 -11.36 -0.44 -5.07
CA VAL A 426 -11.73 -0.10 -6.43
C VAL A 426 -11.32 -1.25 -7.35
N ASP A 427 -12.29 -1.86 -8.03
CA ASP A 427 -12.06 -2.91 -9.03
C ASP A 427 -12.60 -2.49 -10.39
N THR A 428 -11.73 -1.80 -11.14
CA THR A 428 -12.01 -1.33 -12.50
C THR A 428 -12.20 -2.48 -13.50
N THR A 429 -11.60 -3.64 -13.27
CA THR A 429 -11.77 -4.81 -14.15
C THR A 429 -13.20 -5.29 -14.09
N THR A 430 -13.71 -5.49 -12.88
CA THR A 430 -15.05 -6.03 -12.67
C THR A 430 -16.13 -5.08 -13.15
N ASP A 431 -16.02 -3.79 -12.81
CA ASP A 431 -16.97 -2.78 -13.27
C ASP A 431 -16.94 -2.62 -14.80
N HIS A 432 -15.78 -2.78 -15.45
CA HIS A 432 -15.69 -2.80 -16.90
C HIS A 432 -16.47 -3.95 -17.57
N ILE A 433 -16.42 -5.17 -17.03
CA ILE A 433 -17.20 -6.30 -17.59
C ILE A 433 -18.69 -6.04 -17.46
N ILE A 434 -19.11 -5.47 -16.32
CA ILE A 434 -20.51 -5.09 -16.10
C ILE A 434 -20.91 -4.02 -17.13
N TYR A 435 -20.08 -3.01 -17.34
CA TYR A 435 -20.28 -1.99 -18.36
C TYR A 435 -20.40 -2.59 -19.77
N GLN A 436 -19.50 -3.49 -20.18
CA GLN A 436 -19.62 -4.19 -21.46
C GLN A 436 -20.93 -4.97 -21.59
N THR A 437 -21.35 -5.64 -20.52
CA THR A 437 -22.64 -6.35 -20.47
C THR A 437 -23.81 -5.39 -20.63
N ASN A 438 -23.75 -4.22 -19.99
CA ASN A 438 -24.79 -3.18 -20.08
C ASN A 438 -24.84 -2.58 -21.50
N LYS A 439 -23.68 -2.31 -22.12
CA LYS A 439 -23.56 -1.83 -23.50
C LYS A 439 -24.20 -2.79 -24.50
N ARG A 440 -24.00 -4.12 -24.33
CA ARG A 440 -24.70 -5.15 -25.13
C ARG A 440 -26.22 -5.11 -24.95
N LYS A 441 -26.71 -4.69 -23.77
CA LYS A 441 -28.13 -4.45 -23.49
C LYS A 441 -28.61 -3.03 -23.88
N LYS A 442 -27.82 -2.27 -24.65
CA LYS A 442 -28.08 -0.87 -25.06
C LYS A 442 -28.26 0.09 -23.88
N ASN A 443 -27.63 -0.20 -22.74
CA ASN A 443 -27.58 0.64 -21.56
C ASN A 443 -26.13 1.07 -21.33
N ASN A 444 -25.71 2.22 -21.85
CA ASN A 444 -24.31 2.67 -21.80
C ASN A 444 -23.89 3.28 -20.45
N LYS A 445 -24.47 2.82 -19.34
CA LYS A 445 -24.17 3.35 -18.00
C LYS A 445 -22.92 2.68 -17.42
N ILE A 446 -21.92 3.49 -17.07
CA ILE A 446 -20.72 3.07 -16.34
C ILE A 446 -21.13 2.42 -15.01
N SER A 447 -20.55 1.27 -14.71
CA SER A 447 -20.78 0.57 -13.45
C SER A 447 -19.88 1.14 -12.37
N HIS A 448 -20.45 1.43 -11.20
CA HIS A 448 -19.73 1.84 -9.98
C HIS A 448 -19.98 0.84 -8.85
N LYS A 449 -20.22 -0.42 -9.20
CA LYS A 449 -20.65 -1.44 -8.24
C LYS A 449 -19.48 -1.91 -7.38
N PHE A 450 -18.28 -1.87 -7.92
CA PHE A 450 -17.03 -2.21 -7.25
C PHE A 450 -16.14 -0.98 -7.03
N PHE A 451 -16.78 0.18 -6.89
CA PHE A 451 -16.14 1.45 -6.63
C PHE A 451 -16.40 1.90 -5.19
N LEU A 452 -15.33 2.26 -4.50
CA LEU A 452 -15.30 2.65 -3.09
C LEU A 452 -16.02 1.65 -2.15
N MET A 453 -15.66 0.37 -2.26
CA MET A 453 -16.20 -0.68 -1.39
C MET A 453 -15.41 -0.81 -0.08
N HIS A 454 -16.05 -1.38 0.94
CA HIS A 454 -15.40 -1.86 2.16
C HIS A 454 -15.17 -3.38 2.09
N ASP A 455 -14.19 -3.91 2.84
CA ASP A 455 -14.01 -5.36 3.08
C ASP A 455 -15.34 -6.12 3.34
N LYS A 456 -16.26 -5.51 4.10
CA LYS A 456 -17.55 -6.08 4.49
C LYS A 456 -18.56 -6.20 3.33
N ASP A 457 -18.30 -5.56 2.20
CA ASP A 457 -19.17 -5.60 1.02
C ASP A 457 -18.87 -6.79 0.10
N PHE A 458 -17.75 -7.48 0.32
CA PHE A 458 -17.44 -8.71 -0.41
C PHE A 458 -18.22 -9.90 0.16
N GLY A 459 -18.64 -10.79 -0.74
CA GLY A 459 -19.30 -12.05 -0.36
C GLY A 459 -18.40 -12.99 0.45
N LYS A 460 -19.02 -14.04 1.00
CA LYS A 460 -18.29 -15.17 1.59
C LYS A 460 -17.45 -15.87 0.53
N GLY A 461 -16.30 -16.42 0.92
CA GLY A 461 -15.42 -17.22 0.04
C GLY A 461 -14.26 -16.46 -0.59
N ASN A 462 -14.19 -15.13 -0.40
CA ASN A 462 -13.02 -14.34 -0.80
C ASN A 462 -11.88 -14.49 0.22
N SER A 463 -10.63 -14.51 -0.26
CA SER A 463 -9.44 -14.61 0.58
C SER A 463 -8.35 -13.68 0.05
N TYR A 464 -8.05 -12.62 0.79
CA TYR A 464 -7.00 -11.66 0.49
C TYR A 464 -6.44 -11.10 1.80
N PHE A 465 -5.27 -10.48 1.72
CA PHE A 465 -4.68 -9.79 2.85
C PHE A 465 -4.77 -8.28 2.64
N ASN A 466 -5.48 -7.60 3.55
CA ASN A 466 -5.62 -6.15 3.53
C ASN A 466 -4.75 -5.52 4.63
N TYR A 467 -3.66 -4.85 4.25
CA TYR A 467 -2.78 -4.12 5.19
C TYR A 467 -3.51 -2.99 5.92
N PHE A 468 -4.61 -2.49 5.36
CA PHE A 468 -5.36 -1.32 5.84
C PHE A 468 -6.72 -1.68 6.45
N GLU A 469 -6.96 -2.96 6.81
CA GLU A 469 -8.23 -3.46 7.36
C GLU A 469 -8.79 -2.59 8.51
N LYS A 470 -7.91 -2.07 9.37
CA LYS A 470 -8.29 -1.22 10.52
C LYS A 470 -8.67 0.22 10.16
N ARG A 471 -8.42 0.64 8.92
CA ARG A 471 -8.64 1.99 8.41
C ARG A 471 -9.55 2.00 7.19
N MET A 472 -10.40 0.98 7.06
CA MET A 472 -11.40 0.94 6.00
C MET A 472 -12.51 1.95 6.25
N GLY A 473 -12.87 2.70 5.20
CA GLY A 473 -13.80 3.80 5.34
C GLY A 473 -15.27 3.40 5.26
N GLN A 474 -16.11 4.14 5.98
CA GLN A 474 -17.56 3.95 5.96
C GLN A 474 -18.29 5.03 5.19
N ARG A 475 -17.74 6.26 5.13
CA ARG A 475 -18.45 7.44 4.65
C ARG A 475 -18.84 7.32 3.18
N PHE A 476 -17.92 6.87 2.34
CA PHE A 476 -18.11 6.69 0.90
C PHE A 476 -18.38 5.23 0.50
N ARG A 477 -18.62 4.36 1.50
CA ARG A 477 -18.82 2.93 1.28
C ARG A 477 -20.00 2.72 0.34
N ASN A 478 -19.74 1.98 -0.74
CA ASN A 478 -20.74 1.63 -1.76
C ASN A 478 -21.27 2.87 -2.50
N PHE A 479 -20.34 3.63 -3.09
CA PHE A 479 -20.57 4.92 -3.74
C PHE A 479 -21.78 4.95 -4.69
N LYS A 480 -22.05 3.86 -5.42
CA LYS A 480 -23.23 3.73 -6.29
C LYS A 480 -24.55 4.10 -5.60
N HIS A 481 -24.67 3.80 -4.31
CA HIS A 481 -25.85 4.00 -3.48
C HIS A 481 -25.68 5.20 -2.51
N LEU A 482 -24.58 5.96 -2.64
CA LEU A 482 -24.29 7.09 -1.79
C LEU A 482 -25.15 8.32 -2.15
N GLU A 483 -25.38 8.55 -3.44
CA GLU A 483 -26.11 9.74 -3.91
C GLU A 483 -27.62 9.68 -3.65
N ASP A 484 -28.23 8.50 -3.85
CA ASP A 484 -29.64 8.27 -3.51
C ASP A 484 -29.83 7.98 -2.00
N GLY A 485 -28.73 7.83 -1.25
CA GLY A 485 -28.74 7.52 0.18
C GLY A 485 -29.27 6.13 0.50
N SER A 486 -29.48 5.27 -0.50
CA SER A 486 -30.12 3.97 -0.29
C SER A 486 -29.24 3.00 0.49
N PHE A 487 -27.92 3.21 0.57
CA PHE A 487 -27.05 2.41 1.43
C PHE A 487 -27.03 2.94 2.86
N VAL A 488 -27.33 2.06 3.82
CA VAL A 488 -27.48 2.37 5.24
C VAL A 488 -26.55 1.53 6.10
N ARG A 489 -25.91 2.17 7.07
CA ARG A 489 -24.92 1.55 7.98
C ARG A 489 -25.51 1.22 9.34
N ASN A 490 -26.63 1.85 9.69
CA ASN A 490 -27.34 1.69 10.95
C ASN A 490 -28.83 2.03 10.75
N LYS A 491 -29.62 1.82 11.80
CA LYS A 491 -31.07 2.07 11.80
C LYS A 491 -31.42 3.55 11.77
N GLU A 492 -30.56 4.42 12.30
CA GLU A 492 -30.76 5.87 12.29
C GLU A 492 -30.70 6.44 10.87
N GLU A 493 -29.73 6.01 10.06
CA GLU A 493 -29.61 6.37 8.65
C GLU A 493 -30.79 5.84 7.84
N ALA A 494 -31.22 4.59 8.10
CA ALA A 494 -32.41 4.02 7.47
C ALA A 494 -33.67 4.83 7.77
N PHE A 495 -33.83 5.25 9.04
CA PHE A 495 -34.94 6.10 9.44
C PHE A 495 -34.86 7.48 8.80
N ALA A 496 -33.67 8.06 8.67
CA ALA A 496 -33.52 9.34 8.00
C ALA A 496 -33.82 9.28 6.50
N GLN A 497 -33.49 8.17 5.81
CA GLN A 497 -33.92 7.97 4.42
C GLN A 497 -35.44 7.84 4.29
N PHE A 498 -36.09 7.21 5.25
CA PHE A 498 -37.55 7.24 5.34
C PHE A 498 -38.06 8.68 5.51
N GLU A 499 -37.50 9.45 6.44
CA GLU A 499 -37.90 10.85 6.63
C GLU A 499 -37.69 11.70 5.38
N ARG A 500 -36.63 11.45 4.62
CA ARG A 500 -36.33 12.11 3.34
C ARG A 500 -37.38 11.77 2.28
N LEU A 501 -37.58 10.47 2.02
CA LEU A 501 -38.46 10.02 0.93
C LEU A 501 -39.95 10.25 1.20
N TYR A 502 -40.38 10.19 2.46
CA TYR A 502 -41.79 10.36 2.84
C TYR A 502 -42.07 11.73 3.48
N GLY A 503 -41.07 12.59 3.64
CA GLY A 503 -41.22 13.95 4.18
C GLY A 503 -41.68 14.99 3.16
N VAL A 504 -41.69 14.68 1.86
CA VAL A 504 -42.11 15.62 0.80
C VAL A 504 -43.63 15.83 0.88
N GLN A 505 -44.02 16.97 1.47
CA GLN A 505 -45.40 17.44 1.52
C GLN A 505 -45.62 18.52 0.46
N ASP A 506 -46.05 18.11 -0.73
CA ASP A 506 -46.94 18.90 -1.59
C ASP A 506 -47.45 17.95 -2.70
N ASN A 507 -48.50 17.17 -2.40
CA ASN A 507 -49.35 16.40 -3.32
C ASN A 507 -48.75 15.34 -4.27
N GLU A 508 -47.45 15.04 -4.24
CA GLU A 508 -46.90 13.94 -5.03
C GLU A 508 -47.21 12.56 -4.44
N GLN A 509 -47.35 11.57 -5.34
CA GLN A 509 -47.61 10.19 -5.00
C GLN A 509 -46.43 9.63 -4.18
N LEU A 510 -46.63 9.47 -2.87
CA LEU A 510 -45.63 8.85 -1.98
C LEU A 510 -45.13 7.53 -2.60
N PRO A 511 -43.81 7.26 -2.56
CA PRO A 511 -43.25 6.08 -3.19
C PRO A 511 -43.87 4.82 -2.58
N LYS A 512 -44.17 3.83 -3.42
CA LYS A 512 -44.73 2.55 -2.95
C LYS A 512 -43.74 1.80 -2.05
N TRP A 513 -42.44 1.90 -2.35
CA TRP A 513 -41.40 1.14 -1.68
C TRP A 513 -40.29 2.05 -1.17
N LEU A 514 -39.84 1.78 0.05
CA LEU A 514 -38.54 2.19 0.54
C LEU A 514 -37.54 1.06 0.29
N ASP A 515 -36.66 1.27 -0.70
CA ASP A 515 -35.58 0.34 -1.02
C ASP A 515 -34.28 0.81 -0.35
N LEU A 516 -33.76 -0.02 0.57
CA LEU A 516 -32.49 0.23 1.28
C LEU A 516 -31.48 -0.89 0.99
N TYR A 517 -30.21 -0.62 1.21
CA TYR A 517 -29.10 -1.57 1.06
C TYR A 517 -28.24 -1.55 2.32
N GLY A 518 -27.94 -2.70 2.90
CA GLY A 518 -27.13 -2.75 4.12
C GLY A 518 -26.72 -4.16 4.50
N ASP A 519 -25.97 -4.29 5.60
CA ASP A 519 -25.66 -5.61 6.18
C ASP A 519 -26.95 -6.31 6.58
N GLU A 520 -27.13 -7.58 6.19
CA GLU A 520 -28.35 -8.36 6.42
C GLU A 520 -28.82 -8.31 7.89
N LYS A 521 -27.90 -8.19 8.84
CA LYS A 521 -28.20 -8.09 10.28
C LYS A 521 -29.01 -6.85 10.65
N LEU A 522 -28.90 -5.76 9.88
CA LEU A 522 -29.62 -4.51 10.13
C LEU A 522 -31.12 -4.63 9.84
N PHE A 523 -31.56 -5.63 9.09
CA PHE A 523 -32.95 -5.69 8.61
C PHE A 523 -33.98 -5.64 9.74
N GLU A 524 -33.83 -6.48 10.77
CA GLU A 524 -34.76 -6.50 11.90
C GLU A 524 -34.60 -5.26 12.79
N GLU A 525 -33.38 -4.74 12.97
CA GLU A 525 -33.14 -3.51 13.73
C GLU A 525 -33.84 -2.31 13.08
N ILE A 526 -33.73 -2.18 11.76
CA ILE A 526 -34.39 -1.13 10.97
C ILE A 526 -35.91 -1.27 11.06
N LYS A 527 -36.43 -2.49 10.89
CA LYS A 527 -37.87 -2.75 11.00
C LYS A 527 -38.41 -2.37 12.38
N ASN A 528 -37.73 -2.78 13.44
CA ASN A 528 -38.11 -2.45 14.82
C ASN A 528 -38.03 -0.95 15.10
N GLU A 529 -37.04 -0.25 14.53
CA GLU A 529 -36.92 1.21 14.63
C GLU A 529 -38.13 1.91 14.01
N PHE A 530 -38.56 1.49 12.82
CA PHE A 530 -39.78 2.01 12.20
C PHE A 530 -41.01 1.79 13.07
N GLU A 531 -41.20 0.56 13.58
CA GLU A 531 -42.34 0.21 14.44
C GLU A 531 -42.35 1.01 15.75
N THR A 532 -41.19 1.14 16.41
CA THR A 532 -41.04 1.90 17.66
C THR A 532 -41.35 3.38 17.46
N LYS A 533 -41.05 3.92 16.29
CA LYS A 533 -41.42 5.30 15.91
C LYS A 533 -42.83 5.44 15.36
N GLY A 534 -43.64 4.38 15.41
CA GLY A 534 -45.04 4.40 15.00
C GLY A 534 -45.27 4.22 13.50
N PHE A 535 -44.26 3.83 12.72
CA PHE A 535 -44.34 3.60 11.28
C PHE A 535 -44.30 2.11 10.95
N LYS A 536 -45.37 1.38 11.23
CA LYS A 536 -45.40 -0.06 10.97
C LYS A 536 -45.45 -0.36 9.46
N PRO A 537 -44.47 -1.08 8.87
CA PRO A 537 -44.54 -1.47 7.47
C PRO A 537 -45.69 -2.46 7.21
N LYS A 538 -46.43 -2.30 6.12
CA LYS A 538 -47.37 -3.30 5.56
C LYS A 538 -46.62 -4.56 5.11
N GLN A 539 -45.47 -4.34 4.47
CA GLN A 539 -44.57 -5.40 4.04
C GLN A 539 -43.13 -5.00 4.33
N ALA A 540 -42.33 -5.94 4.83
CA ALA A 540 -40.90 -5.80 4.99
C ALA A 540 -40.24 -7.09 4.51
N ILE A 541 -39.41 -7.01 3.47
CA ILE A 541 -38.73 -8.17 2.91
C ILE A 541 -37.26 -7.89 2.62
N ILE A 542 -36.44 -8.93 2.80
CA ILE A 542 -35.09 -8.99 2.24
C ILE A 542 -35.23 -9.53 0.82
N VAL A 543 -34.89 -8.70 -0.17
CA VAL A 543 -34.96 -9.11 -1.58
C VAL A 543 -33.79 -10.03 -1.88
N ARG A 544 -34.06 -11.34 -1.87
CA ARG A 544 -33.07 -12.41 -2.16
C ARG A 544 -33.09 -12.90 -3.61
N ALA A 545 -33.93 -12.32 -4.46
CA ALA A 545 -34.13 -12.76 -5.85
C ALA A 545 -32.88 -12.59 -6.73
N ASN A 546 -32.80 -13.40 -7.80
CA ASN A 546 -31.84 -13.38 -8.91
C ASN A 546 -31.80 -12.02 -9.67
N ASP A 547 -31.53 -10.91 -8.99
CA ASP A 547 -30.79 -9.84 -9.66
C ASP A 547 -29.39 -10.42 -9.83
N ASP A 548 -29.10 -10.91 -11.04
CA ASP A 548 -28.00 -11.81 -11.45
C ASP A 548 -26.59 -11.45 -10.95
N LYS A 549 -26.42 -10.38 -10.16
CA LYS A 549 -25.14 -9.89 -9.69
C LYS A 549 -25.09 -9.54 -8.19
N THR A 550 -26.18 -9.30 -7.45
CA THR A 550 -26.12 -8.78 -6.06
C THR A 550 -26.19 -9.85 -4.97
N TRP A 551 -26.68 -11.06 -5.26
CA TRP A 551 -26.94 -12.11 -4.27
C TRP A 551 -25.70 -12.65 -3.53
N LYS A 552 -24.49 -12.32 -3.97
CA LYS A 552 -23.23 -12.65 -3.27
C LYS A 552 -22.37 -11.44 -2.92
N MET A 553 -22.92 -10.24 -2.93
CA MET A 553 -22.30 -9.13 -2.18
C MET A 553 -22.48 -9.40 -0.67
N GLY A 554 -21.69 -8.74 0.17
CA GLY A 554 -21.81 -8.81 1.63
C GLY A 554 -23.04 -8.08 2.17
N TYR A 555 -23.63 -7.17 1.38
CA TYR A 555 -24.86 -6.44 1.71
C TYR A 555 -26.10 -7.01 0.99
N ARG A 556 -27.29 -6.64 1.46
CA ARG A 556 -28.61 -7.05 0.94
C ARG A 556 -29.48 -5.85 0.65
N LYS A 557 -30.46 -6.04 -0.23
CA LYS A 557 -31.54 -5.09 -0.46
C LYS A 557 -32.70 -5.37 0.49
N PHE A 558 -33.12 -4.36 1.23
CA PHE A 558 -34.33 -4.34 2.05
C PHE A 558 -35.41 -3.57 1.31
N ARG A 559 -36.64 -4.07 1.37
CA ARG A 559 -37.80 -3.41 0.78
C ARG A 559 -38.90 -3.31 1.81
N PHE A 560 -39.31 -2.08 2.10
CA PHE A 560 -40.41 -1.77 3.01
C PHE A 560 -41.55 -1.10 2.24
N GLU A 561 -42.78 -1.48 2.54
CA GLU A 561 -44.01 -0.83 2.07
C GLU A 561 -44.73 -0.24 3.27
N PHE A 562 -45.13 1.02 3.17
CA PHE A 562 -45.89 1.71 4.19
C PHE A 562 -47.30 2.01 3.70
N ASP A 563 -48.22 2.25 4.63
CA ASP A 563 -49.54 2.74 4.27
C ASP A 563 -49.50 4.25 4.02
N ASN A 564 -49.57 4.63 2.74
CA ASN A 564 -49.56 6.04 2.35
C ASN A 564 -50.72 6.86 2.97
N GLU A 565 -51.87 6.26 3.27
CA GLU A 565 -52.97 6.97 3.94
C GLU A 565 -52.67 7.20 5.42
N ASP A 566 -52.14 6.18 6.11
CA ASP A 566 -51.69 6.29 7.50
C ASP A 566 -50.57 7.33 7.64
N LEU A 567 -49.59 7.32 6.72
CA LEU A 567 -48.52 8.32 6.70
C LEU A 567 -49.04 9.75 6.50
N LYS A 568 -50.03 9.93 5.61
CA LYS A 568 -50.67 11.24 5.42
C LYS A 568 -51.38 11.71 6.68
N ASN A 569 -52.07 10.81 7.39
CA ASN A 569 -52.79 11.13 8.63
C ASN A 569 -51.85 11.43 9.80
N LYS A 570 -50.69 10.76 9.89
CA LYS A 570 -49.67 10.99 10.93
C LYS A 570 -48.82 12.23 10.68
N SER A 571 -48.96 12.88 9.53
CA SER A 571 -48.18 14.06 9.19
C SER A 571 -48.75 15.29 9.89
N ASN A 572 -48.08 15.79 10.93
CA ASN A 572 -48.50 16.97 11.68
C ASN A 572 -48.48 18.27 10.84
N LYS A 573 -47.77 18.27 9.69
CA LYS A 573 -47.59 19.42 8.78
C LYS A 573 -47.16 20.70 9.50
N GLU A 574 -46.44 20.57 10.61
CA GLU A 574 -46.01 21.72 11.39
C GLU A 574 -45.04 22.55 10.54
N GLN A 575 -45.33 23.84 10.39
CA GLN A 575 -44.51 24.74 9.59
C GLN A 575 -43.34 25.25 10.40
N ILE A 576 -42.14 25.05 9.90
CA ILE A 576 -40.90 25.50 10.51
C ILE A 576 -40.19 26.41 9.52
N ASN A 577 -39.95 27.65 9.93
CA ASN A 577 -39.15 28.57 9.12
C ASN A 577 -37.68 28.40 9.45
N PHE A 578 -36.84 28.47 8.42
CA PHE A 578 -35.40 28.47 8.58
C PHE A 578 -34.74 29.44 7.61
N LYS A 579 -33.54 29.88 7.98
CA LYS A 579 -32.64 30.62 7.10
C LYS A 579 -31.26 29.99 7.09
N VAL A 580 -30.58 30.08 5.95
CA VAL A 580 -29.21 29.65 5.77
C VAL A 580 -28.34 30.89 5.62
N GLU A 581 -27.24 30.93 6.36
CA GLU A 581 -26.21 31.96 6.31
C GLU A 581 -24.85 31.31 6.05
N LYS A 582 -23.92 32.05 5.46
CA LYS A 582 -22.53 31.62 5.35
C LYS A 582 -21.84 31.79 6.71
N HIS A 583 -21.30 30.71 7.27
CA HIS A 583 -20.45 30.76 8.45
C HIS A 583 -18.97 30.91 8.05
N ALA A 584 -18.53 30.07 7.13
CA ALA A 584 -17.18 30.02 6.56
C ALA A 584 -17.27 29.50 5.11
N GLU A 585 -16.15 29.42 4.39
CA GLU A 585 -16.19 28.96 2.98
C GLU A 585 -16.65 27.51 2.80
N LEU A 586 -16.55 26.68 3.83
CA LEU A 586 -16.97 25.27 3.82
C LEU A 586 -18.04 24.96 4.88
N VAL A 587 -18.61 25.99 5.52
CA VAL A 587 -19.57 25.83 6.61
C VAL A 587 -20.78 26.73 6.42
N LEU A 588 -21.97 26.12 6.40
CA LEU A 588 -23.25 26.82 6.40
C LEU A 588 -23.80 26.88 7.82
N LYS A 589 -24.38 28.02 8.18
CA LYS A 589 -25.13 28.20 9.43
C LYS A 589 -26.62 28.17 9.11
N VAL A 590 -27.29 27.12 9.54
CA VAL A 590 -28.74 26.96 9.46
C VAL A 590 -29.34 27.45 10.76
N ILE A 591 -30.24 28.42 10.70
CA ILE A 591 -30.95 28.98 11.86
C ILE A 591 -32.42 28.57 11.76
N ILE A 592 -32.92 27.92 12.80
CA ILE A 592 -34.32 27.54 12.96
C ILE A 592 -35.04 28.65 13.72
N GLU A 593 -36.08 29.22 13.13
CA GLU A 593 -36.80 30.34 13.72
C GLU A 593 -37.80 29.87 14.79
N ASN A 594 -37.86 30.60 15.91
CA ASN A 594 -38.91 30.50 16.94
C ASN A 594 -39.13 29.10 17.56
N LYS A 595 -38.14 28.21 17.52
CA LYS A 595 -38.26 26.85 18.07
C LYS A 595 -36.98 26.39 18.74
N LYS A 596 -37.09 25.67 19.86
CA LYS A 596 -35.93 25.06 20.53
C LYS A 596 -35.60 23.76 19.81
N ILE A 597 -34.31 23.49 19.58
CA ILE A 597 -33.85 22.22 18.96
C ILE A 597 -34.34 20.99 19.75
N ASN A 598 -34.53 21.13 21.07
CA ASN A 598 -35.02 20.06 21.93
C ASN A 598 -36.43 19.57 21.54
N ASP A 599 -37.19 20.37 20.80
CA ASP A 599 -38.54 20.01 20.35
C ASP A 599 -38.50 19.02 19.17
N PHE A 600 -37.42 19.01 18.38
CA PHE A 600 -37.19 18.08 17.27
C PHE A 600 -35.71 18.09 16.84
N LYS A 601 -35.06 16.92 16.89
CA LYS A 601 -33.64 16.80 16.50
C LYS A 601 -33.49 16.46 15.01
N LEU A 602 -32.66 17.24 14.31
CA LEU A 602 -32.16 16.93 12.97
C LEU A 602 -30.82 16.20 13.05
N ASN A 603 -30.58 15.32 12.09
CA ASN A 603 -29.29 14.68 11.81
C ASN A 603 -28.82 15.06 10.40
N SER A 604 -27.59 14.66 10.03
CA SER A 604 -26.98 15.02 8.75
C SER A 604 -27.80 14.61 7.54
N SER A 605 -28.57 13.52 7.63
CA SER A 605 -29.40 13.02 6.53
C SER A 605 -30.70 13.80 6.32
N ASN A 606 -31.09 14.66 7.27
CA ASN A 606 -32.21 15.58 7.10
C ASN A 606 -31.85 16.80 6.22
N PHE A 607 -30.56 17.07 6.04
CA PHE A 607 -30.07 18.18 5.22
C PHE A 607 -29.76 17.71 3.81
N ILE A 608 -30.20 18.47 2.81
CA ILE A 608 -30.01 18.16 1.39
C ILE A 608 -29.31 19.33 0.75
N VAL A 609 -28.15 19.05 0.16
CA VAL A 609 -27.38 20.03 -0.60
C VAL A 609 -27.33 19.63 -2.07
N ASN A 610 -27.38 20.61 -2.97
CA ASN A 610 -27.28 20.38 -4.41
C ASN A 610 -25.83 20.13 -4.90
N LYS A 611 -24.83 20.58 -4.13
CA LYS A 611 -23.41 20.52 -4.47
C LYS A 611 -22.57 20.26 -3.22
N GLY A 612 -21.47 19.53 -3.40
CA GLY A 612 -20.67 19.03 -2.29
C GLY A 612 -21.38 17.95 -1.47
N LYS A 613 -20.68 17.44 -0.47
CA LYS A 613 -21.15 16.40 0.45
C LYS A 613 -21.13 16.93 1.88
N ILE A 614 -22.13 16.55 2.67
CA ILE A 614 -22.16 16.87 4.10
C ILE A 614 -21.13 15.98 4.80
N ASN A 615 -20.22 16.60 5.55
CA ASN A 615 -19.21 15.92 6.36
C ASN A 615 -19.73 15.67 7.77
N GLU A 616 -20.14 16.74 8.45
CA GLU A 616 -20.69 16.69 9.79
C GLU A 616 -21.68 17.84 10.00
N ILE A 617 -22.46 17.73 11.07
CA ILE A 617 -23.26 18.83 11.58
C ILE A 617 -22.95 19.05 13.06
N LYS A 618 -23.00 20.29 13.52
CA LYS A 618 -22.90 20.66 14.94
C LYS A 618 -24.08 21.50 15.34
N ASP A 619 -24.76 21.12 16.41
CA ASP A 619 -25.85 21.90 16.98
C ASP A 619 -25.34 23.11 17.76
N PHE A 620 -26.11 24.19 17.73
CA PHE A 620 -25.97 25.36 18.59
C PHE A 620 -27.37 25.85 18.98
N GLU A 621 -27.50 26.79 19.93
CA GLU A 621 -28.77 27.15 20.57
C GLU A 621 -29.97 27.37 19.61
N SER A 622 -29.73 27.97 18.44
CA SER A 622 -30.77 28.31 17.46
C SER A 622 -30.63 27.60 16.10
N GLY A 623 -29.81 26.57 15.99
CA GLY A 623 -29.77 25.76 14.77
C GLY A 623 -28.53 24.86 14.61
N TYR A 624 -28.00 24.77 13.39
CA TYR A 624 -26.96 23.83 13.00
C TYR A 624 -25.86 24.47 12.16
N LEU A 625 -24.61 24.17 12.47
CA LEU A 625 -23.50 24.33 11.54
C LEU A 625 -23.42 23.08 10.67
N VAL A 626 -23.41 23.25 9.36
CA VAL A 626 -23.35 22.17 8.36
C VAL A 626 -22.03 22.29 7.62
N TYR A 627 -21.14 21.33 7.85
CA TYR A 627 -19.81 21.28 7.25
C TYR A 627 -19.88 20.54 5.91
N LEU A 628 -19.35 21.15 4.85
CA LEU A 628 -19.36 20.65 3.49
C LEU A 628 -17.95 20.38 2.97
N ASP A 629 -17.80 19.34 2.17
CA ASP A 629 -16.57 19.01 1.46
C ASP A 629 -16.87 18.27 0.14
N HIS A 630 -15.85 17.70 -0.52
CA HIS A 630 -15.96 16.91 -1.75
C HIS A 630 -16.88 17.52 -2.82
N PHE A 631 -16.72 18.82 -3.04
CA PHE A 631 -17.35 19.54 -4.13
C PHE A 631 -16.90 18.98 -5.48
N GLU A 632 -17.73 19.20 -6.50
CA GLU A 632 -17.44 18.80 -7.87
C GLU A 632 -16.29 19.65 -8.45
N ASP A 633 -16.24 20.94 -8.12
CA ASP A 633 -15.27 21.90 -8.66
C ASP A 633 -14.83 22.92 -7.60
N PHE A 634 -13.64 23.52 -7.81
CA PHE A 634 -13.15 24.65 -7.02
C PHE A 634 -13.71 25.99 -7.54
N GLY A 635 -13.62 27.04 -6.72
CA GLY A 635 -14.10 28.38 -7.00
C GLY A 635 -15.53 28.62 -6.50
N LYS A 636 -16.24 29.52 -7.18
CA LYS A 636 -17.58 29.95 -6.78
C LYS A 636 -18.60 28.84 -7.00
N ASN A 637 -19.27 28.44 -5.94
CA ASN A 637 -20.32 27.43 -5.95
C ASN A 637 -21.58 27.96 -5.27
N ASP A 638 -22.69 27.97 -6.00
CA ASP A 638 -24.00 28.32 -5.46
C ASP A 638 -24.64 27.07 -4.81
N ILE A 639 -24.66 27.06 -3.48
CA ILE A 639 -25.12 25.96 -2.66
C ILE A 639 -26.55 26.22 -2.22
N LYS A 640 -27.46 25.36 -2.64
CA LYS A 640 -28.83 25.31 -2.13
C LYS A 640 -28.92 24.25 -1.04
N LEU A 641 -29.38 24.64 0.15
CA LEU A 641 -29.61 23.72 1.28
C LEU A 641 -31.09 23.66 1.66
N ASP A 642 -31.68 22.48 1.53
CA ASP A 642 -33.04 22.19 1.97
C ASP A 642 -33.04 21.24 3.18
N ILE A 643 -34.14 21.26 3.95
CA ILE A 643 -34.32 20.39 5.12
C ILE A 643 -35.56 19.52 4.89
N GLN A 644 -35.42 18.22 5.12
CA GLN A 644 -36.52 17.26 5.06
C GLN A 644 -36.59 16.45 6.35
N LYS A 645 -37.76 16.49 6.99
CA LYS A 645 -38.11 15.65 8.13
C LYS A 645 -39.59 15.30 8.06
N PHE A 646 -39.92 14.02 8.24
CA PHE A 646 -41.31 13.58 8.26
C PHE A 646 -42.11 14.34 9.34
N GLY A 647 -43.31 14.81 8.97
CA GLY A 647 -44.23 15.52 9.85
C GLY A 647 -44.03 17.04 9.92
N TYR A 648 -42.97 17.57 9.32
CA TYR A 648 -42.62 18.99 9.32
C TYR A 648 -42.56 19.54 7.89
N LYS A 649 -43.05 20.77 7.69
CA LYS A 649 -42.87 21.54 6.45
C LYS A 649 -41.86 22.64 6.72
N PHE A 650 -40.66 22.48 6.18
CA PHE A 650 -39.61 23.50 6.29
C PHE A 650 -39.77 24.56 5.20
N ASN A 651 -40.02 25.79 5.61
CA ASN A 651 -40.07 26.93 4.70
C ASN A 651 -38.78 27.73 4.84
N SER A 652 -38.13 28.01 3.71
CA SER A 652 -36.91 28.82 3.72
C SER A 652 -37.21 30.26 3.32
N ASN A 653 -36.70 31.20 4.12
CA ASN A 653 -36.63 32.61 3.73
C ASN A 653 -35.42 32.90 2.83
N SER A 654 -34.36 32.08 2.94
CA SER A 654 -33.13 32.14 2.15
C SER A 654 -32.35 30.83 2.33
N ASN A 655 -32.20 30.05 1.25
CA ASN A 655 -31.47 28.76 1.24
C ASN A 655 -30.38 28.66 0.17
N LEU A 656 -30.13 29.71 -0.61
CA LEU A 656 -29.11 29.73 -1.66
C LEU A 656 -27.92 30.59 -1.20
N ILE A 657 -26.76 29.96 -0.99
CA ILE A 657 -25.55 30.60 -0.49
C ILE A 657 -24.39 30.34 -1.44
N GLN A 658 -23.71 31.41 -1.86
CA GLN A 658 -22.48 31.28 -2.64
C GLN A 658 -21.29 31.05 -1.72
N LEU A 659 -20.59 29.94 -1.93
CA LEU A 659 -19.32 29.61 -1.26
C LEU A 659 -18.17 29.71 -2.27
N ASN A 660 -16.98 30.08 -1.80
CA ASN A 660 -15.76 30.08 -2.61
C ASN A 660 -14.85 28.93 -2.17
N VAL A 661 -15.04 27.77 -2.82
CA VAL A 661 -14.38 26.51 -2.47
C VAL A 661 -12.94 26.54 -2.94
N ASN A 662 -11.99 26.49 -2.00
CA ASN A 662 -10.57 26.44 -2.30
C ASN A 662 -9.88 25.36 -1.45
N LYS A 663 -8.65 25.01 -1.82
CA LYS A 663 -7.78 24.15 -1.01
C LYS A 663 -6.55 24.90 -0.54
N HIS A 664 -5.89 24.36 0.48
CA HIS A 664 -4.56 24.80 0.89
C HIS A 664 -3.52 24.56 -0.22
N GLN A 665 -2.51 25.42 -0.26
CA GLN A 665 -1.35 25.21 -1.15
C GLN A 665 -0.54 24.02 -0.67
N THR A 666 0.07 23.30 -1.61
CA THR A 666 0.96 22.17 -1.30
C THR A 666 2.13 22.65 -0.44
N PRO A 667 2.44 21.98 0.69
CA PRO A 667 3.58 22.35 1.52
C PRO A 667 4.91 22.29 0.77
N SER A 668 5.87 23.08 1.25
CA SER A 668 7.26 23.07 0.81
C SER A 668 8.20 22.79 1.99
N ALA A 669 7.86 21.77 2.77
CA ALA A 669 8.63 21.31 3.91
C ALA A 669 9.98 20.72 3.49
N ASN A 670 10.97 20.85 4.37
CA ASN A 670 12.28 20.22 4.25
C ASN A 670 12.45 19.16 5.34
N LEU A 671 13.09 18.05 4.98
CA LEU A 671 13.39 16.93 5.88
C LEU A 671 14.91 16.82 6.06
N LYS A 672 15.38 16.82 7.30
CA LYS A 672 16.77 16.53 7.66
C LYS A 672 16.82 15.33 8.60
N THR A 673 17.38 14.22 8.17
CA THR A 673 17.55 13.03 9.01
C THR A 673 18.66 13.26 10.05
N ILE A 674 18.45 12.73 11.26
CA ILE A 674 19.37 12.90 12.41
C ILE A 674 19.71 11.57 13.10
N GLY A 675 19.28 10.44 12.52
CA GLY A 675 19.54 9.11 13.06
C GLY A 675 18.98 8.00 12.16
N SER A 676 18.88 6.80 12.71
CA SER A 676 18.35 5.63 12.00
C SER A 676 16.82 5.62 11.92
N ASN A 677 16.13 6.39 12.78
CA ASN A 677 14.67 6.45 12.84
C ASN A 677 14.13 7.84 13.24
N ARG A 678 14.92 8.90 13.06
CA ARG A 678 14.56 10.27 13.45
C ARG A 678 14.94 11.30 12.39
N ALA A 679 14.14 12.35 12.27
CA ALA A 679 14.36 13.48 11.38
C ALA A 679 13.74 14.76 11.94
N ILE A 680 14.14 15.90 11.38
CA ILE A 680 13.58 17.23 11.66
C ILE A 680 12.87 17.72 10.39
N LEU A 681 11.61 18.12 10.55
CA LEU A 681 10.85 18.83 9.53
C LEU A 681 10.97 20.34 9.74
N SER A 682 11.28 21.09 8.68
CA SER A 682 11.34 22.56 8.69
C SER A 682 10.53 23.15 7.53
N GLY A 683 10.11 24.41 7.63
CA GLY A 683 9.13 24.99 6.72
C GLY A 683 7.73 24.42 6.96
N VAL A 684 7.43 24.04 8.21
CA VAL A 684 6.16 23.46 8.64
C VAL A 684 5.52 24.32 9.73
N THR A 685 4.20 24.19 9.91
CA THR A 685 3.44 25.00 10.89
C THR A 685 2.22 24.25 11.41
N SER A 686 1.57 24.81 12.43
CA SER A 686 0.30 24.31 12.96
C SER A 686 -0.77 24.24 11.87
N GLY A 687 -1.59 23.19 11.89
CA GLY A 687 -2.58 22.89 10.85
C GLY A 687 -2.02 22.03 9.71
N MET A 688 -0.72 21.76 9.68
CA MET A 688 -0.14 20.69 8.87
C MET A 688 -0.13 19.36 9.61
N GLU A 689 -0.04 18.28 8.86
CA GLU A 689 0.13 16.93 9.37
C GLU A 689 1.15 16.16 8.52
N TYR A 690 1.82 15.20 9.14
CA TYR A 690 2.79 14.31 8.48
C TYR A 690 2.46 12.84 8.72
N ARG A 691 3.04 11.97 7.90
CA ARG A 691 3.10 10.53 8.16
C ARG A 691 4.34 9.90 7.55
N ASN A 692 4.78 8.78 8.10
CA ASN A 692 5.80 7.94 7.48
C ASN A 692 5.12 6.85 6.65
N ASN A 693 5.44 6.79 5.36
CA ASN A 693 4.81 5.86 4.41
C ASN A 693 3.28 6.00 4.42
N SER A 694 2.57 4.88 4.62
CA SER A 694 1.10 4.83 4.65
C SER A 694 0.55 4.74 6.08
N GLU A 695 1.31 5.15 7.10
CA GLU A 695 0.82 5.25 8.48
C GLU A 695 -0.30 6.30 8.62
N GLU A 696 -0.85 6.40 9.82
CA GLU A 696 -1.81 7.45 10.18
C GLU A 696 -1.15 8.83 10.17
N TRP A 697 -1.95 9.85 9.84
CA TRP A 697 -1.53 11.24 9.88
C TRP A 697 -1.35 11.70 11.34
N LYS A 698 -0.26 12.43 11.58
CA LYS A 698 0.14 12.97 12.88
C LYS A 698 0.25 14.49 12.74
N GLU A 699 -0.33 15.21 13.68
CA GLU A 699 -0.34 16.68 13.63
C GLU A 699 1.05 17.27 13.85
N ILE A 700 1.33 18.36 13.13
CA ILE A 700 2.51 19.19 13.34
C ILE A 700 2.08 20.41 14.15
N THR A 701 2.82 20.72 15.22
CA THR A 701 2.45 21.79 16.15
C THR A 701 3.23 23.09 15.94
N HIS A 702 4.46 23.01 15.43
CA HIS A 702 5.36 24.14 15.22
C HIS A 702 6.39 23.84 14.11
N ASP A 703 7.15 24.84 13.69
CA ASP A 703 8.29 24.65 12.78
C ASP A 703 9.45 23.89 13.46
N HIS A 704 10.41 23.37 12.68
CA HIS A 704 11.54 22.57 13.20
C HIS A 704 11.08 21.37 14.06
N PHE A 705 10.03 20.69 13.62
CA PHE A 705 9.38 19.60 14.33
C PHE A 705 10.18 18.29 14.23
N GLU A 706 10.60 17.72 15.36
CA GLU A 706 11.26 16.41 15.40
C GLU A 706 10.25 15.28 15.25
N ILE A 707 10.51 14.39 14.30
CA ILE A 707 9.72 13.18 14.05
C ILE A 707 10.56 11.94 14.33
N SER A 708 9.95 10.93 14.93
CA SER A 708 10.61 9.70 15.40
C SER A 708 9.87 8.43 14.95
N ASN A 709 10.45 7.26 15.25
CA ASN A 709 9.95 5.95 14.82
C ASN A 709 9.82 5.79 13.30
N LEU A 710 10.71 6.46 12.57
CA LEU A 710 10.73 6.42 11.11
C LEU A 710 11.30 5.10 10.60
N VAL A 711 10.69 4.60 9.52
CA VAL A 711 11.19 3.51 8.68
C VAL A 711 11.46 4.05 7.28
N SER A 712 12.47 3.47 6.62
CA SER A 712 12.85 3.78 5.24
C SER A 712 11.64 3.83 4.30
N GLY A 713 11.62 4.83 3.43
CA GLY A 713 10.61 5.04 2.43
C GLY A 713 10.36 6.51 2.20
N SER A 714 9.24 7.04 2.68
CA SER A 714 8.89 8.45 2.48
C SER A 714 8.23 9.08 3.70
N VAL A 715 8.32 10.40 3.78
CA VAL A 715 7.51 11.23 4.65
C VAL A 715 6.56 12.04 3.78
N SER A 716 5.26 11.94 4.08
CA SER A 716 4.22 12.73 3.42
C SER A 716 3.78 13.85 4.34
N ILE A 717 3.59 15.06 3.81
CA ILE A 717 3.15 16.25 4.54
C ILE A 717 2.00 16.90 3.76
N ARG A 718 0.97 17.38 4.47
CA ARG A 718 -0.12 18.18 3.89
C ARG A 718 -0.68 19.16 4.91
N TYR A 719 -1.40 20.17 4.44
CA TYR A 719 -2.33 20.92 5.29
C TYR A 719 -3.62 20.13 5.47
N LYS A 720 -4.11 20.05 6.70
CA LYS A 720 -5.43 19.50 7.03
C LYS A 720 -6.52 20.47 6.58
N SER A 721 -7.70 19.95 6.27
CA SER A 721 -8.88 20.77 6.00
C SER A 721 -9.25 21.61 7.23
N ASN A 722 -9.78 22.82 7.00
CA ASN A 722 -10.40 23.64 8.03
C ASN A 722 -11.73 24.21 7.52
N GLU A 723 -12.35 25.14 8.24
CA GLU A 723 -13.67 25.69 7.88
C GLU A 723 -13.67 26.54 6.60
N ASN A 724 -12.50 26.94 6.10
CA ASN A 724 -12.36 27.82 4.94
C ASN A 724 -11.69 27.16 3.74
N GLN A 725 -10.89 26.11 3.95
CA GLN A 725 -10.09 25.50 2.89
C GLN A 725 -10.03 23.98 3.06
N LEU A 726 -10.18 23.29 1.92
CA LEU A 726 -9.95 21.86 1.82
C LEU A 726 -8.46 21.56 2.01
N GLN A 727 -8.16 20.31 2.39
CA GLN A 727 -6.78 19.83 2.54
C GLN A 727 -5.93 20.10 1.28
N SER A 728 -4.64 20.33 1.45
CA SER A 728 -3.72 20.52 0.32
C SER A 728 -3.48 19.21 -0.44
N ASP A 729 -2.84 19.31 -1.62
CA ASP A 729 -2.17 18.14 -2.18
C ASP A 729 -1.02 17.71 -1.24
N ILE A 730 -0.61 16.44 -1.34
CA ILE A 730 0.43 15.85 -0.51
C ILE A 730 1.81 16.21 -1.07
N GLN A 731 2.64 16.82 -0.23
CA GLN A 731 4.08 16.87 -0.48
C GLN A 731 4.70 15.55 -0.01
N LYS A 732 5.34 14.82 -0.92
CA LYS A 732 6.04 13.57 -0.61
C LYS A 732 7.54 13.78 -0.67
N ILE A 733 8.24 13.44 0.41
CA ILE A 733 9.71 13.50 0.51
C ILE A 733 10.24 12.09 0.66
N GLU A 734 11.00 11.61 -0.33
CA GLU A 734 11.69 10.33 -0.25
C GLU A 734 12.80 10.39 0.82
N MET A 735 12.84 9.35 1.63
CA MET A 735 13.66 9.19 2.82
C MET A 735 14.21 7.75 2.86
N PRO A 736 15.25 7.45 2.07
CA PRO A 736 15.88 6.13 2.07
C PRO A 736 16.69 5.89 3.35
N MET A 737 17.11 4.64 3.56
CA MET A 737 18.10 4.29 4.58
C MET A 737 19.46 4.09 3.91
N ALA A 738 20.54 4.50 4.58
CA ALA A 738 21.89 4.29 4.08
C ALA A 738 22.24 2.80 4.02
N ASP A 739 23.14 2.46 3.10
CA ASP A 739 23.56 1.08 2.86
C ASP A 739 24.18 0.44 4.12
N ASP A 740 23.92 -0.86 4.29
CA ASP A 740 24.49 -1.67 5.36
C ASP A 740 26.00 -1.88 5.17
N ILE A 741 26.71 -1.98 6.30
CA ILE A 741 28.18 -1.98 6.36
C ILE A 741 28.77 -3.28 6.89
N ASP A 742 27.94 -4.27 7.23
CA ASP A 742 28.32 -5.55 7.83
C ASP A 742 29.33 -6.35 6.98
N LYS A 743 29.27 -6.20 5.65
CA LYS A 743 30.20 -6.84 4.70
C LYS A 743 31.45 -6.01 4.41
N GLN A 744 31.51 -4.78 4.91
CA GLN A 744 32.57 -3.81 4.59
C GLN A 744 33.64 -3.80 5.70
N ILE A 745 33.22 -3.76 6.96
CA ILE A 745 34.12 -3.59 8.10
C ILE A 745 34.78 -4.91 8.51
N LYS A 746 36.10 -4.89 8.72
CA LYS A 746 36.89 -6.04 9.18
C LYS A 746 37.85 -5.62 10.30
N VAL A 747 38.17 -6.56 11.19
CA VAL A 747 39.29 -6.42 12.14
C VAL A 747 40.53 -7.04 11.50
N TYR A 748 41.61 -6.27 11.39
CA TYR A 748 42.89 -6.74 10.87
C TYR A 748 44.03 -6.06 11.63
N ASP A 749 44.97 -6.84 12.16
CA ASP A 749 46.15 -6.31 12.89
C ASP A 749 45.75 -5.33 14.02
N ASN A 750 44.76 -5.71 14.83
CA ASN A 750 44.14 -4.88 15.88
C ASN A 750 43.55 -3.54 15.42
N LYS A 751 43.41 -3.33 14.11
CA LYS A 751 42.77 -2.16 13.49
C LYS A 751 41.41 -2.52 12.93
N ILE A 752 40.54 -1.53 12.89
CA ILE A 752 39.32 -1.58 12.11
C ILE A 752 39.61 -1.04 10.72
N ILE A 753 39.37 -1.84 9.69
CA ILE A 753 39.47 -1.45 8.28
C ILE A 753 38.09 -1.58 7.64
N GLY A 754 37.85 -0.95 6.48
CA GLY A 754 36.52 -0.98 5.87
C GLY A 754 35.63 0.21 6.23
N VAL A 755 36.18 1.21 6.89
CA VAL A 755 35.45 2.40 7.37
C VAL A 755 35.78 3.63 6.54
N ASP A 756 34.92 4.63 6.50
CA ASP A 756 35.15 5.89 5.78
C ASP A 756 34.48 7.08 6.47
N SER A 757 34.64 8.30 5.91
CA SER A 757 34.09 9.53 6.50
C SER A 757 32.56 9.66 6.49
N MET A 758 31.87 8.76 5.79
CA MET A 758 30.41 8.66 5.82
C MET A 758 29.94 7.80 6.99
N MET A 759 30.84 7.16 7.74
CA MET A 759 30.54 6.32 8.87
C MET A 759 30.80 7.01 10.21
N GLU A 760 30.19 6.46 11.25
CA GLU A 760 30.40 6.84 12.64
C GLU A 760 30.39 5.59 13.52
N TYR A 761 31.04 5.69 14.68
CA TYR A 761 31.13 4.59 15.63
C TYR A 761 30.98 5.05 17.07
N ARG A 762 30.68 4.13 17.96
CA ARG A 762 30.64 4.37 19.41
C ARG A 762 30.88 3.08 20.18
N LEU A 763 31.29 3.19 21.44
CA LEU A 763 31.25 2.09 22.38
C LEU A 763 29.78 1.74 22.66
N LYS A 764 29.46 0.45 22.70
CA LYS A 764 28.11 -0.05 23.00
C LYS A 764 27.59 0.60 24.29
N ASP A 765 26.30 0.90 24.30
CA ASP A 765 25.57 1.54 25.40
C ASP A 765 25.94 3.00 25.72
N THR A 766 26.81 3.63 24.91
CA THR A 766 27.05 5.09 24.95
C THR A 766 26.13 5.85 24.00
N GLN A 767 25.84 7.13 24.27
CA GLN A 767 24.92 7.93 23.44
C GLN A 767 25.62 8.61 22.25
N LYS A 768 26.86 9.07 22.43
CA LYS A 768 27.59 9.91 21.48
C LYS A 768 28.21 9.08 20.37
N TRP A 769 27.88 9.41 19.13
CA TRP A 769 28.55 8.88 17.94
C TRP A 769 29.79 9.70 17.63
N ILE A 770 30.87 9.01 17.28
CA ILE A 770 32.15 9.59 16.87
C ILE A 770 32.27 9.45 15.35
N GLU A 771 32.41 10.58 14.66
CA GLU A 771 32.62 10.59 13.22
C GLU A 771 33.96 9.93 12.85
N ILE A 772 33.94 9.13 11.79
CA ILE A 772 35.16 8.55 11.24
C ILE A 772 35.80 9.55 10.26
N LYS A 773 37.12 9.68 10.31
CA LYS A 773 37.90 10.64 9.49
C LYS A 773 38.93 9.95 8.58
N SER A 774 39.23 8.68 8.85
CA SER A 774 40.22 7.86 8.14
C SER A 774 39.57 6.61 7.52
N ASN A 775 40.32 5.88 6.68
CA ASN A 775 39.88 4.60 6.10
C ASN A 775 40.12 3.39 7.04
N GLN A 776 40.79 3.62 8.15
CA GLN A 776 41.08 2.66 9.21
C GLN A 776 41.10 3.34 10.58
N ILE A 777 40.80 2.61 11.65
CA ILE A 777 40.89 3.08 13.04
C ILE A 777 41.84 2.16 13.80
N ASP A 778 42.78 2.78 14.51
CA ASP A 778 43.78 2.11 15.36
C ASP A 778 43.63 2.57 16.81
N GLY A 779 44.16 1.81 17.77
CA GLY A 779 44.21 2.19 19.18
C GLY A 779 42.87 2.15 19.91
N LEU A 780 41.90 1.37 19.42
CA LEU A 780 40.65 1.16 20.14
C LEU A 780 40.90 0.35 21.42
N LYS A 781 40.41 0.84 22.55
CA LYS A 781 40.41 0.09 23.81
C LYS A 781 39.49 -1.13 23.70
N LYS A 782 39.75 -2.17 24.50
CA LYS A 782 38.91 -3.37 24.59
C LYS A 782 37.45 -3.00 24.84
N GLY A 783 36.54 -3.59 24.07
CA GLY A 783 35.10 -3.33 24.19
C GLY A 783 34.33 -3.69 22.93
N THR A 784 33.00 -3.69 23.04
CA THR A 784 32.11 -3.85 21.89
C THR A 784 31.79 -2.49 21.30
N TYR A 785 32.14 -2.28 20.04
CA TYR A 785 31.86 -1.06 19.30
C TYR A 785 30.70 -1.27 18.33
N GLN A 786 29.90 -0.23 18.17
CA GLN A 786 28.81 -0.12 17.20
C GLN A 786 29.24 0.82 16.07
N PHE A 787 29.05 0.39 14.83
CA PHE A 787 29.33 1.15 13.61
C PHE A 787 28.05 1.34 12.81
N ARG A 788 27.93 2.46 12.09
CA ARG A 788 26.89 2.67 11.07
C ARG A 788 27.33 3.72 10.04
N THR A 789 26.71 3.72 8.87
CA THR A 789 26.72 4.90 7.98
C THR A 789 25.88 6.00 8.62
N LYS A 790 26.42 7.21 8.74
CA LYS A 790 25.75 8.33 9.39
C LYS A 790 24.57 8.85 8.56
N ALA A 791 23.56 9.36 9.24
CA ALA A 791 22.45 10.05 8.59
C ALA A 791 22.97 11.27 7.82
N HIS A 792 22.46 11.48 6.60
CA HIS A 792 22.88 12.60 5.77
C HIS A 792 21.72 13.06 4.87
N ASN A 793 21.51 14.38 4.78
CA ASN A 793 20.42 14.98 4.01
C ASN A 793 19.06 14.37 4.38
N LYS A 794 18.47 13.60 3.45
CA LYS A 794 17.17 12.92 3.58
C LYS A 794 17.33 11.42 3.86
N THR A 795 18.56 10.92 3.99
CA THR A 795 18.89 9.51 4.16
C THR A 795 19.07 9.17 5.64
N LEU A 796 18.30 8.21 6.15
CA LEU A 796 18.46 7.69 7.51
C LEU A 796 19.80 6.98 7.67
N ALA A 797 20.33 6.95 8.90
CA ALA A 797 21.52 6.17 9.20
C ALA A 797 21.28 4.67 8.94
N SER A 798 22.32 3.92 8.57
CA SER A 798 22.21 2.48 8.31
C SER A 798 21.89 1.69 9.58
N GLN A 799 21.67 0.38 9.43
CA GLN A 799 21.64 -0.53 10.57
C GLN A 799 22.98 -0.51 11.32
N ILE A 800 22.91 -0.79 12.62
CA ILE A 800 24.08 -0.86 13.50
C ILE A 800 24.79 -2.20 13.28
N TYR A 801 26.10 -2.15 13.08
CA TYR A 801 26.98 -3.31 13.04
C TYR A 801 27.86 -3.34 14.29
N GLU A 802 27.92 -4.48 14.99
CA GLU A 802 28.68 -4.64 16.23
C GLU A 802 29.98 -5.41 16.02
N ILE A 803 31.08 -4.91 16.57
CA ILE A 803 32.41 -5.54 16.55
C ILE A 803 32.98 -5.57 17.95
N LEU A 804 33.46 -6.74 18.37
CA LEU A 804 34.21 -6.91 19.61
C LEU A 804 35.71 -6.69 19.37
N ILE A 805 36.30 -5.72 20.08
CA ILE A 805 37.76 -5.53 20.19
C ILE A 805 38.22 -6.21 21.48
N ASN A 806 39.10 -7.21 21.36
CA ASN A 806 39.52 -8.08 22.46
C ASN A 806 40.74 -7.59 23.23
#